data_AF-A0A950TIZ2-F1
#
_entry.id   AF-A0A950TIZ2-F1
#
_cell.length_a   1.000
_cell.length_b   1.000
_cell.length_c   1.000
_cell.angle_alpha   90.00
_cell.angle_beta   90.00
_cell.angle_gamma   90.00
#
_symmetry.space_group_name_H-M   'P 1'
#
loop_
_entity.id
_entity.type
_entity.pdbx_description
1 polymer ?
#
loop_
_entity_poly.entity_id
_entity_poly.type
_entity_poly.pdbx_seq_one_letter_code
_entity_poly.pdbx_strand_id
1 'polypeptide(L)'
;DVVNKLMTKREISNMIDTVYRFCGQKETVIFCDRIMALGFHHAFKAGISFGKDDMVVPHSKWKIVDRTREFAKEFEQQFNEGLITQGEKYNKVVDAWSKCTEEIAEAMMREISSTKKGADGRDAQVNSIYMMAHSGARGSPAQMRQLAGMRGLMAKPSGEIIESPIISNFKEGLSVLEYFNSTHGARKGLADTALKTANSGYLTRRLVDVAQDCIITGEDCGTTMGIKVRAIIDSGQVVASLASRILGRTTAEDVRDPATGQVIVANGTLIEEKQVEQIVNAGTQELRIRSVLTCEFSNGVCGKCYGRDLARGTPVNMGEAVGVIAAQSIGEPGTQLTMRTFHIGGAAQISEQSFIESNFDGTIRIRNRALQRNSDGESIAMARNMVIVVVDQDGTERALHRIQYGARVKVDEGDQIKRGQRIAEWDPYTRPIMTEVEGTVGFEDLVEGQSMSEALDESTGIAKRLVIDWRTSSRAADLRPAIVIKGPDGAVLKLSRGGDARYMLAVDAVLSVEPGGKIKAGDVIARIPTEGAKTRDITGGLPRVAELFEARRPKESAVIAEIAGTVRFGRDYKNKRRITIEPTNKDEEAREYLIPKGKHIHLQDGDVIEKGDYIVEGNPAPHDILAIRGVEDLAAYLVNEIQEVYRLQGVAINDKHIEVIVRQMLQKVEIDDSGETDLIQGEQVDKVEFDEINAKAHEEGKKPAQAHPVLLGITKASLQTRSFISAASFQETTRVLTEAAVNGKADTLDGLKENVIVGRLIPAGTGAVMNDLREVAGKRDQLILEEREKEEAVPKTETAQLPAAE
;
A
#
# COMPACT_ATOMS: atom_id res chain seq x y z
N ASP A 1 -5.90 4.59 -37.52
CA ASP A 1 -5.11 5.06 -36.36
C ASP A 1 -4.64 3.94 -35.43
N VAL A 2 -5.53 3.06 -34.94
CA VAL A 2 -5.18 1.99 -33.97
C VAL A 2 -4.03 1.07 -34.43
N VAL A 3 -3.93 0.75 -35.72
CA VAL A 3 -2.90 -0.14 -36.29
C VAL A 3 -1.69 0.58 -36.88
N ASN A 4 -1.75 1.90 -37.09
CA ASN A 4 -0.71 2.66 -37.78
C ASN A 4 0.41 3.11 -36.82
N LYS A 5 0.96 2.14 -36.08
CA LYS A 5 2.02 2.33 -35.09
C LYS A 5 2.80 1.03 -34.93
N LEU A 6 3.94 1.09 -34.26
CA LEU A 6 4.70 -0.12 -33.92
C LEU A 6 3.89 -0.96 -32.92
N MET A 7 3.42 -2.13 -33.38
CA MET A 7 2.56 -3.02 -32.61
C MET A 7 3.37 -3.84 -31.60
N THR A 8 3.71 -3.23 -30.46
CA THR A 8 4.26 -3.94 -29.31
C THR A 8 3.19 -4.81 -28.62
N LYS A 9 3.58 -5.70 -27.71
CA LYS A 9 2.65 -6.49 -26.89
C LYS A 9 1.57 -5.63 -26.22
N ARG A 10 1.97 -4.46 -25.70
CA ARG A 10 1.04 -3.50 -25.07
C ARG A 10 0.05 -2.93 -26.09
N GLU A 11 0.53 -2.52 -27.26
CA GLU A 11 -0.34 -1.95 -28.29
C GLU A 11 -1.29 -2.98 -28.90
N ILE A 12 -0.86 -4.24 -29.03
CA ILE A 12 -1.74 -5.35 -29.43
C ILE A 12 -2.83 -5.55 -28.40
N SER A 13 -2.49 -5.54 -27.10
CA SER A 13 -3.49 -5.64 -26.03
C SER A 13 -4.49 -4.48 -26.06
N ASN A 14 -4.02 -3.23 -26.25
CA ASN A 14 -4.88 -2.05 -26.38
C ASN A 14 -5.79 -2.14 -27.62
N MET A 15 -5.28 -2.67 -28.72
CA MET A 15 -6.07 -2.88 -29.93
C MET A 15 -7.17 -3.92 -29.71
N ILE A 16 -6.87 -5.04 -29.05
CA ILE A 16 -7.87 -6.05 -28.68
C ILE A 16 -8.92 -5.45 -27.75
N ASP A 17 -8.51 -4.69 -26.75
CA ASP A 17 -9.42 -3.99 -25.83
C ASP A 17 -10.32 -2.99 -26.56
N THR A 18 -9.77 -2.24 -27.53
CA THR A 18 -10.56 -1.35 -28.39
C THR A 18 -11.60 -2.13 -29.19
N VAL A 19 -11.22 -3.23 -29.84
CA VAL A 19 -12.16 -4.07 -30.61
C VAL A 19 -13.24 -4.66 -29.69
N TYR A 20 -12.87 -5.08 -28.48
CA TYR A 20 -13.83 -5.58 -27.49
C TYR A 20 -14.88 -4.55 -27.11
N ARG A 21 -14.45 -3.31 -26.86
CA ARG A 21 -15.34 -2.23 -26.44
C ARG A 21 -16.29 -1.76 -27.55
N PHE A 22 -15.81 -1.68 -28.80
CA PHE A 22 -16.61 -1.11 -29.90
C PHE A 22 -17.34 -2.16 -30.74
N CYS A 23 -16.81 -3.38 -30.87
CA CYS A 23 -17.35 -4.42 -31.74
C CYS A 23 -17.98 -5.60 -30.98
N GLY A 24 -17.76 -5.67 -29.66
CA GLY A 24 -18.30 -6.71 -28.79
C GLY A 24 -17.52 -8.04 -28.81
N GLN A 25 -18.01 -8.99 -28.04
CA GLN A 25 -17.28 -10.23 -27.72
C GLN A 25 -17.00 -11.11 -28.95
N LYS A 26 -18.02 -11.39 -29.78
CA LYS A 26 -17.89 -12.32 -30.91
C LYS A 26 -16.84 -11.86 -31.93
N GLU A 27 -16.91 -10.59 -32.33
CA GLU A 27 -15.96 -10.03 -33.29
C GLU A 27 -14.54 -9.99 -32.72
N THR A 28 -14.39 -9.73 -31.42
CA THR A 28 -13.09 -9.79 -30.74
C THR A 28 -12.49 -11.18 -30.78
N VAL A 29 -13.28 -12.23 -30.56
CA VAL A 29 -12.79 -13.62 -30.64
C VAL A 29 -12.27 -13.94 -32.03
N ILE A 30 -13.06 -13.61 -33.08
CA ILE A 30 -12.65 -13.82 -34.48
C ILE A 30 -11.39 -13.01 -34.81
N PHE A 31 -11.30 -11.78 -34.31
CA PHE A 31 -10.16 -10.90 -34.49
C PHE A 31 -8.89 -11.46 -33.84
N CYS A 32 -8.97 -11.94 -32.61
CA CYS A 32 -7.85 -12.57 -31.91
C CYS A 32 -7.33 -13.82 -32.65
N ASP A 33 -8.22 -14.67 -33.14
CA ASP A 33 -7.85 -15.87 -33.90
C ASP A 33 -7.11 -15.52 -35.21
N ARG A 34 -7.63 -14.53 -35.95
CA ARG A 34 -7.00 -14.05 -37.18
C ARG A 34 -5.65 -13.39 -36.93
N ILE A 35 -5.52 -12.61 -35.86
CA ILE A 35 -4.24 -12.00 -35.45
C ILE A 35 -3.23 -13.07 -35.09
N MET A 36 -3.65 -14.11 -34.37
CA MET A 36 -2.79 -15.24 -34.01
C MET A 36 -2.24 -15.91 -35.28
N ALA A 37 -3.12 -16.25 -36.23
CA ALA A 37 -2.72 -16.86 -37.50
C ALA A 37 -1.76 -15.97 -38.33
N LEU A 38 -2.09 -14.67 -38.44
CA LEU A 38 -1.25 -13.68 -39.12
C LEU A 38 0.13 -13.54 -38.43
N GLY A 39 0.12 -13.46 -37.11
CA GLY A 39 1.32 -13.35 -36.28
C GLY A 39 2.25 -14.54 -36.46
N PHE A 40 1.73 -15.77 -36.42
CA PHE A 40 2.53 -16.97 -36.64
C PHE A 40 3.14 -17.02 -38.05
N HIS A 41 2.36 -16.70 -39.09
CA HIS A 41 2.85 -16.70 -40.47
C HIS A 41 3.97 -15.67 -40.70
N HIS A 42 3.79 -14.45 -40.19
CA HIS A 42 4.80 -13.40 -40.34
C HIS A 42 6.01 -13.62 -39.43
N ALA A 43 5.84 -14.19 -38.22
CA ALA A 43 6.95 -14.57 -37.37
C ALA A 43 7.83 -15.64 -38.03
N PHE A 44 7.22 -16.66 -38.66
CA PHE A 44 7.92 -17.67 -39.45
C PHE A 44 8.71 -17.03 -40.61
N LYS A 45 8.08 -16.15 -41.40
CA LYS A 45 8.74 -15.47 -42.52
C LYS A 45 9.85 -14.52 -42.09
N ALA A 46 9.73 -13.88 -40.93
CA ALA A 46 10.71 -12.94 -40.42
C ALA A 46 12.04 -13.62 -40.07
N GLY A 47 12.04 -14.93 -39.82
CA GLY A 47 13.27 -15.70 -39.58
C GLY A 47 14.11 -15.19 -38.41
N ILE A 48 13.47 -14.62 -37.38
CA ILE A 48 14.16 -14.01 -36.23
C ILE A 48 14.97 -15.09 -35.51
N SER A 49 16.29 -14.93 -35.49
CA SER A 49 17.24 -15.82 -34.83
C SER A 49 17.88 -15.17 -33.60
N PHE A 50 18.51 -15.98 -32.75
CA PHE A 50 19.28 -15.50 -31.61
C PHE A 50 20.69 -16.11 -31.67
N GLY A 51 21.69 -15.27 -31.90
CA GLY A 51 23.10 -15.66 -32.02
C GLY A 51 24.03 -14.94 -31.05
N LYS A 52 25.29 -15.40 -30.99
CA LYS A 52 26.36 -14.78 -30.18
C LYS A 52 26.66 -13.34 -30.60
N ASP A 53 26.55 -13.04 -31.89
CA ASP A 53 26.87 -11.71 -32.42
C ASP A 53 25.74 -10.70 -32.22
N ASP A 54 24.53 -11.17 -31.96
CA ASP A 54 23.40 -10.31 -31.58
C ASP A 54 23.59 -9.70 -30.19
N MET A 55 24.37 -10.34 -29.31
CA MET A 55 24.72 -9.81 -27.99
C MET A 55 25.82 -8.75 -28.13
N VAL A 56 25.45 -7.47 -28.30
CA VAL A 56 26.42 -6.39 -28.49
C VAL A 56 26.89 -5.82 -27.15
N VAL A 57 28.17 -5.96 -26.84
CA VAL A 57 28.79 -5.37 -25.64
C VAL A 57 29.15 -3.92 -25.95
N PRO A 58 28.71 -2.93 -25.15
CA PRO A 58 28.96 -1.54 -25.48
C PRO A 58 30.43 -1.19 -25.34
N HIS A 59 30.98 -0.49 -26.33
CA HIS A 59 32.39 -0.10 -26.33
C HIS A 59 32.76 0.81 -25.13
N SER A 60 31.80 1.60 -24.64
CA SER A 60 31.98 2.47 -23.47
C SER A 60 32.04 1.72 -22.13
N LYS A 61 31.73 0.40 -22.10
CA LYS A 61 31.66 -0.40 -20.87
C LYS A 61 32.89 -0.22 -19.98
N TRP A 62 34.08 -0.48 -20.52
CA TRP A 62 35.31 -0.46 -19.72
C TRP A 62 35.62 0.93 -19.16
N LYS A 63 35.32 1.99 -19.91
CA LYS A 63 35.46 3.37 -19.43
C LYS A 63 34.56 3.66 -18.22
N ILE A 64 33.31 3.17 -18.24
CA ILE A 64 32.35 3.33 -17.13
C ILE A 64 32.79 2.52 -15.91
N VAL A 65 33.23 1.27 -16.14
CA VAL A 65 33.73 0.38 -15.09
C VAL A 65 34.97 0.97 -14.42
N ASP A 66 35.95 1.45 -15.20
CA ASP A 66 37.21 1.96 -14.65
C ASP A 66 37.00 3.26 -13.86
N ARG A 67 36.12 4.16 -14.34
CA ARG A 67 35.68 5.33 -13.54
C ARG A 67 35.06 4.91 -12.20
N THR A 68 34.25 3.87 -12.21
CA THR A 68 33.59 3.38 -10.97
C THR A 68 34.60 2.72 -10.02
N ARG A 69 35.62 2.03 -10.55
CA ARG A 69 36.73 1.50 -9.75
C ARG A 69 37.54 2.62 -9.09
N GLU A 70 37.76 3.72 -9.79
CA GLU A 70 38.42 4.90 -9.23
C GLU A 70 37.61 5.49 -8.08
N PHE A 71 36.30 5.66 -8.23
CA PHE A 71 35.43 6.10 -7.13
C PHE A 71 35.43 5.14 -5.94
N ALA A 72 35.37 3.83 -6.18
CA ALA A 72 35.44 2.85 -5.10
C ALA A 72 36.77 2.93 -4.34
N LYS A 73 37.89 3.15 -5.07
CA LYS A 73 39.21 3.35 -4.47
C LYS A 73 39.30 4.66 -3.70
N GLU A 74 38.67 5.73 -4.20
CA GLU A 74 38.59 7.01 -3.49
C GLU A 74 37.79 6.86 -2.19
N PHE A 75 36.65 6.16 -2.20
CA PHE A 75 35.90 5.87 -0.97
C PHE A 75 36.69 5.01 0.01
N GLU A 76 37.46 4.04 -0.49
CA GLU A 76 38.37 3.25 0.33
C GLU A 76 39.49 4.11 0.94
N GLN A 77 40.02 5.08 0.19
CA GLN A 77 40.98 6.05 0.69
C GLN A 77 40.36 7.00 1.73
N GLN A 78 39.18 7.57 1.45
CA GLN A 78 38.43 8.39 2.40
C GLN A 78 38.13 7.65 3.69
N PHE A 79 37.84 6.34 3.59
CA PHE A 79 37.69 5.47 4.74
C PHE A 79 39.02 5.35 5.49
N ASN A 80 40.12 4.99 4.83
CA ASN A 80 41.44 4.89 5.47
C ASN A 80 41.93 6.22 6.10
N GLU A 81 41.51 7.37 5.55
CA GLU A 81 41.78 8.72 6.06
C GLU A 81 40.80 9.18 7.15
N GLY A 82 39.73 8.41 7.42
CA GLY A 82 38.75 8.67 8.49
C GLY A 82 37.58 9.58 8.16
N LEU A 83 37.52 10.08 6.94
CA LEU A 83 36.46 10.99 6.49
C LEU A 83 35.08 10.33 6.48
N ILE A 84 35.00 9.00 6.32
CA ILE A 84 33.75 8.24 6.29
C ILE A 84 33.83 6.99 7.18
N THR A 85 32.69 6.51 7.67
CA THR A 85 32.56 5.22 8.38
C THR A 85 32.61 4.02 7.42
N GLN A 86 32.86 2.81 7.95
CA GLN A 86 32.77 1.56 7.18
C GLN A 86 31.37 1.32 6.59
N GLY A 87 30.30 1.67 7.32
CA GLY A 87 28.92 1.55 6.84
C GLY A 87 28.62 2.50 5.68
N GLU A 88 29.05 3.75 5.78
CA GLU A 88 28.94 4.74 4.69
C GLU A 88 29.77 4.32 3.48
N LYS A 89 30.99 3.80 3.68
CA LYS A 89 31.82 3.25 2.60
C LYS A 89 31.07 2.15 1.85
N TYR A 90 30.53 1.17 2.58
CA TYR A 90 29.76 0.08 1.99
C TYR A 90 28.59 0.60 1.15
N ASN A 91 27.76 1.50 1.71
CA ASN A 91 26.61 2.06 1.00
C ASN A 91 27.03 2.86 -0.25
N LYS A 92 28.07 3.69 -0.15
CA LYS A 92 28.59 4.48 -1.28
C LYS A 92 29.16 3.60 -2.39
N VAL A 93 29.89 2.54 -2.04
CA VAL A 93 30.45 1.59 -3.01
C VAL A 93 29.32 0.83 -3.73
N VAL A 94 28.34 0.34 -2.98
CA VAL A 94 27.16 -0.34 -3.54
C VAL A 94 26.37 0.59 -4.46
N ASP A 95 26.12 1.83 -4.05
CA ASP A 95 25.43 2.83 -4.89
C ASP A 95 26.20 3.15 -6.17
N ALA A 96 27.52 3.36 -6.09
CA ALA A 96 28.36 3.61 -7.25
C ALA A 96 28.31 2.46 -8.27
N TRP A 97 28.38 1.21 -7.80
CA TRP A 97 28.27 0.03 -8.66
C TRP A 97 26.85 -0.17 -9.21
N SER A 98 25.81 0.19 -8.46
CA SER A 98 24.43 0.17 -8.94
C SER A 98 24.24 1.15 -10.10
N LYS A 99 24.68 2.40 -9.95
CA LYS A 99 24.67 3.43 -10.99
C LYS A 99 25.47 3.03 -12.22
N CYS A 100 26.66 2.47 -12.02
CA CYS A 100 27.48 1.92 -13.10
C CYS A 100 26.73 0.85 -13.91
N THR A 101 26.05 -0.06 -13.20
CA THR A 101 25.27 -1.12 -13.82
C THR A 101 24.12 -0.57 -14.67
N GLU A 102 23.46 0.50 -14.23
CA GLU A 102 22.39 1.18 -14.97
C GLU A 102 22.92 1.95 -16.19
N GLU A 103 24.00 2.70 -16.03
CA GLU A 103 24.64 3.44 -17.13
C GLU A 103 25.13 2.51 -18.26
N ILE A 104 25.69 1.35 -17.90
CA ILE A 104 26.08 0.32 -18.87
C ILE A 104 24.85 -0.27 -19.57
N ALA A 105 23.74 -0.46 -18.85
CA ALA A 105 22.50 -0.96 -19.44
C ALA A 105 21.93 0.03 -20.47
N GLU A 106 21.92 1.32 -20.14
CA GLU A 106 21.47 2.38 -21.05
C GLU A 106 22.39 2.50 -22.27
N ALA A 107 23.71 2.45 -22.06
CA ALA A 107 24.68 2.49 -23.16
C ALA A 107 24.49 1.30 -24.11
N MET A 108 24.33 0.09 -23.56
CA MET A 108 24.04 -1.12 -24.33
C MET A 108 22.73 -0.98 -25.11
N MET A 109 21.65 -0.50 -24.47
CA MET A 109 20.35 -0.31 -25.12
C MET A 109 20.40 0.73 -26.24
N ARG A 110 21.17 1.80 -26.06
CA ARG A 110 21.37 2.84 -27.08
C ARG A 110 22.15 2.29 -28.28
N GLU A 111 23.15 1.45 -28.04
CA GLU A 111 23.96 0.87 -29.12
C GLU A 111 23.17 -0.19 -29.91
N ILE A 112 22.47 -1.09 -29.23
CA ILE A 112 21.72 -2.18 -29.87
C ILE A 112 20.47 -1.69 -30.62
N SER A 113 19.90 -0.54 -30.22
CA SER A 113 18.76 0.09 -30.90
C SER A 113 19.16 0.94 -32.10
N SER A 114 20.44 1.30 -32.23
CA SER A 114 20.91 2.15 -33.33
C SER A 114 20.83 1.40 -34.68
N THR A 115 20.13 2.00 -35.65
CA THR A 115 20.07 1.49 -37.02
C THR A 115 21.39 1.81 -37.74
N LYS A 116 22.22 0.77 -37.93
CA LYS A 116 23.42 0.89 -38.75
C LYS A 116 22.99 0.95 -40.23
N LYS A 117 23.60 1.81 -41.03
CA LYS A 117 23.41 1.77 -42.50
C LYS A 117 24.38 0.77 -43.11
N GLY A 118 23.88 -0.11 -43.96
CA GLY A 118 24.69 -1.02 -44.75
C GLY A 118 25.53 -0.29 -45.81
N ALA A 119 26.46 -1.01 -46.45
CA ALA A 119 27.31 -0.48 -47.51
C ALA A 119 26.52 0.12 -48.70
N ASP A 120 25.30 -0.36 -48.92
CA ASP A 120 24.39 0.07 -50.00
C ASP A 120 23.52 1.30 -49.61
N GLY A 121 23.78 1.92 -48.44
CA GLY A 121 23.02 3.06 -47.93
C GLY A 121 21.63 2.72 -47.37
N ARG A 122 21.21 1.45 -47.42
CA ARG A 122 19.99 0.94 -46.78
C ARG A 122 20.20 0.70 -45.29
N ASP A 123 19.15 0.84 -44.49
CA ASP A 123 19.20 0.47 -43.08
C ASP A 123 19.49 -1.03 -42.95
N ALA A 124 20.48 -1.37 -42.12
CA ALA A 124 20.81 -2.74 -41.78
C ALA A 124 19.69 -3.36 -40.96
N GLN A 125 19.67 -4.69 -40.94
CA GLN A 125 18.69 -5.45 -40.18
C GLN A 125 18.77 -5.07 -38.69
N VAL A 126 17.60 -4.81 -38.10
CA VAL A 126 17.48 -4.53 -36.67
C VAL A 126 17.94 -5.76 -35.89
N ASN A 127 18.67 -5.53 -34.81
CA ASN A 127 19.14 -6.61 -33.94
C ASN A 127 17.97 -7.42 -33.35
N SER A 128 18.06 -8.75 -33.45
CA SER A 128 17.00 -9.66 -33.01
C SER A 128 16.72 -9.59 -31.51
N ILE A 129 17.75 -9.46 -30.66
CA ILE A 129 17.60 -9.36 -29.21
C ILE A 129 16.85 -8.07 -28.85
N TYR A 130 17.20 -6.96 -29.50
CA TYR A 130 16.48 -5.70 -29.34
C TYR A 130 15.02 -5.84 -29.78
N MET A 131 14.74 -6.47 -30.93
CA MET A 131 13.37 -6.71 -31.40
C MET A 131 12.55 -7.52 -30.39
N MET A 132 13.11 -8.60 -29.81
CA MET A 132 12.41 -9.44 -28.83
C MET A 132 12.04 -8.67 -27.55
N ALA A 133 12.96 -7.85 -27.05
CA ALA A 133 12.73 -7.08 -25.83
C ALA A 133 11.86 -5.84 -26.05
N HIS A 134 12.12 -5.06 -27.11
CA HIS A 134 11.35 -3.85 -27.42
C HIS A 134 9.90 -4.16 -27.82
N SER A 135 9.67 -5.28 -28.53
CA SER A 135 8.31 -5.76 -28.80
C SER A 135 7.58 -6.25 -27.54
N GLY A 136 8.31 -6.57 -26.46
CA GLY A 136 7.76 -7.19 -25.26
C GLY A 136 7.38 -8.65 -25.44
N ALA A 137 7.83 -9.31 -26.53
CA ALA A 137 7.56 -10.72 -26.79
C ALA A 137 8.24 -11.61 -25.74
N ARG A 138 9.55 -11.40 -25.53
CA ARG A 138 10.35 -12.08 -24.50
C ARG A 138 11.64 -11.30 -24.28
N GLY A 139 12.08 -11.20 -23.02
CA GLY A 139 13.26 -10.42 -22.69
C GLY A 139 12.89 -9.11 -21.99
N SER A 140 13.70 -8.70 -21.02
CA SER A 140 13.64 -7.38 -20.40
C SER A 140 14.98 -6.67 -20.53
N PRO A 141 15.03 -5.33 -20.40
CA PRO A 141 16.29 -4.59 -20.31
C PRO A 141 17.25 -5.14 -19.27
N ALA A 142 16.74 -5.58 -18.12
CA ALA A 142 17.53 -6.23 -17.08
C ALA A 142 18.15 -7.56 -17.53
N GLN A 143 17.43 -8.38 -18.30
CA GLN A 143 17.97 -9.63 -18.86
C GLN A 143 19.00 -9.37 -19.95
N MET A 144 18.75 -8.41 -20.84
CA MET A 144 19.71 -8.00 -21.87
C MET A 144 21.00 -7.47 -21.25
N ARG A 145 20.89 -6.69 -20.17
CA ARG A 145 22.03 -6.19 -19.41
C ARG A 145 22.94 -7.32 -18.93
N GLN A 146 22.38 -8.42 -18.43
CA GLN A 146 23.19 -9.57 -18.01
C GLN A 146 23.83 -10.31 -19.18
N LEU A 147 23.22 -10.30 -20.37
CA LEU A 147 23.77 -10.94 -21.57
C LEU A 147 24.98 -10.20 -22.12
N ALA A 148 24.90 -8.88 -22.26
CA ALA A 148 25.90 -8.10 -23.00
C ALA A 148 26.46 -6.86 -22.27
N GLY A 149 25.86 -6.42 -21.16
CA GLY A 149 26.37 -5.33 -20.34
C GLY A 149 27.30 -5.85 -19.25
N MET A 150 26.75 -5.99 -18.05
CA MET A 150 27.38 -6.62 -16.88
C MET A 150 26.29 -7.28 -16.03
N ARG A 151 26.65 -8.29 -15.23
CA ARG A 151 25.66 -8.93 -14.37
C ARG A 151 25.33 -8.10 -13.12
N GLY A 152 26.30 -7.35 -12.59
CA GLY A 152 26.10 -6.39 -11.50
C GLY A 152 26.27 -6.99 -10.09
N LEU A 153 25.70 -6.31 -9.10
CA LEU A 153 25.77 -6.66 -7.68
C LEU A 153 24.82 -7.82 -7.33
N MET A 154 25.31 -8.78 -6.54
CA MET A 154 24.55 -9.95 -6.10
C MET A 154 24.22 -9.89 -4.60
N ALA A 155 23.12 -10.51 -4.19
CA ALA A 155 22.75 -10.64 -2.78
C ALA A 155 23.26 -11.95 -2.17
N LYS A 156 23.73 -11.88 -0.91
CA LYS A 156 24.02 -13.04 -0.06
C LYS A 156 22.71 -13.72 0.37
N PRO A 157 22.77 -14.96 0.88
CA PRO A 157 21.60 -15.60 1.49
C PRO A 157 21.00 -14.83 2.66
N SER A 158 21.81 -14.02 3.38
CA SER A 158 21.35 -13.11 4.43
C SER A 158 20.50 -11.93 3.91
N GLY A 159 20.56 -11.61 2.61
CA GLY A 159 19.92 -10.44 2.01
C GLY A 159 20.86 -9.25 1.80
N GLU A 160 22.02 -9.24 2.44
CA GLU A 160 23.06 -8.22 2.21
C GLU A 160 23.59 -8.27 0.78
N ILE A 161 23.89 -7.11 0.22
CA ILE A 161 24.52 -7.01 -1.10
C ILE A 161 26.02 -7.28 -0.97
N ILE A 162 26.58 -8.06 -1.89
CA ILE A 162 28.02 -8.28 -1.99
C ILE A 162 28.63 -7.05 -2.66
N GLU A 163 29.55 -6.38 -1.97
CA GLU A 163 30.22 -5.15 -2.46
C GLU A 163 31.02 -5.36 -3.75
N SER A 164 31.50 -6.59 -3.98
CA SER A 164 32.23 -6.99 -5.19
C SER A 164 31.26 -7.40 -6.32
N PRO A 165 31.06 -6.57 -7.36
CA PRO A 165 30.12 -6.88 -8.44
C PRO A 165 30.69 -7.92 -9.42
N ILE A 166 29.80 -8.52 -10.20
CA ILE A 166 30.17 -9.32 -11.38
C ILE A 166 30.23 -8.38 -12.58
N ILE A 167 31.45 -8.03 -12.99
CA ILE A 167 31.74 -7.10 -14.10
C ILE A 167 31.53 -7.78 -15.45
N SER A 168 31.78 -9.09 -15.50
CA SER A 168 31.62 -9.89 -16.70
C SER A 168 30.14 -10.09 -17.07
N ASN A 169 29.87 -10.36 -18.34
CA ASN A 169 28.54 -10.73 -18.84
C ASN A 169 28.54 -12.16 -19.43
N PHE A 170 27.36 -12.67 -19.81
CA PHE A 170 27.27 -14.03 -20.35
C PHE A 170 27.99 -14.24 -21.69
N LYS A 171 28.15 -13.19 -22.51
CA LYS A 171 28.93 -13.27 -23.76
C LYS A 171 30.43 -13.39 -23.51
N GLU A 172 30.95 -12.68 -22.51
CA GLU A 172 32.36 -12.70 -22.11
C GLU A 172 32.71 -13.97 -21.32
N GLY A 173 31.74 -14.53 -20.60
CA GLY A 173 31.93 -15.65 -19.68
C GLY A 173 32.18 -15.19 -18.24
N LEU A 174 31.98 -16.07 -17.27
CA LEU A 174 32.17 -15.78 -15.84
C LEU A 174 33.39 -16.54 -15.32
N SER A 175 34.21 -15.88 -14.50
CA SER A 175 35.24 -16.56 -13.72
C SER A 175 34.61 -17.52 -12.69
N VAL A 176 35.42 -18.45 -12.15
CA VAL A 176 34.94 -19.41 -11.13
C VAL A 176 34.37 -18.69 -9.91
N LEU A 177 35.01 -17.60 -9.47
CA LEU A 177 34.56 -16.81 -8.32
C LEU A 177 33.27 -16.06 -8.60
N GLU A 178 33.16 -15.38 -9.75
CA GLU A 178 31.92 -14.70 -10.16
C GLU A 178 30.75 -15.69 -10.31
N TYR A 179 31.01 -16.85 -10.92
CA TYR A 179 30.01 -17.90 -11.03
C TYR A 179 29.56 -18.39 -9.66
N PHE A 180 30.50 -18.73 -8.77
CA PHE A 180 30.23 -19.17 -7.40
C PHE A 180 29.43 -18.13 -6.60
N ASN A 181 29.81 -16.85 -6.64
CA ASN A 181 29.07 -15.76 -5.99
C ASN A 181 27.63 -15.69 -6.51
N SER A 182 27.42 -15.88 -7.81
CA SER A 182 26.08 -15.89 -8.41
C SER A 182 25.20 -17.07 -7.99
N THR A 183 25.80 -18.20 -7.59
CA THR A 183 25.04 -19.41 -7.21
C THR A 183 24.22 -19.21 -5.92
N HIS A 184 24.68 -18.36 -5.01
CA HIS A 184 24.00 -18.09 -3.74
C HIS A 184 22.62 -17.46 -3.97
N GLY A 185 22.57 -16.38 -4.75
CA GLY A 185 21.32 -15.72 -5.12
C GLY A 185 20.39 -16.64 -5.91
N ALA A 186 20.94 -17.38 -6.88
CA ALA A 186 20.15 -18.33 -7.68
C ALA A 186 19.53 -19.46 -6.83
N ARG A 187 20.30 -20.07 -5.92
CA ARG A 187 19.81 -21.14 -5.04
C ARG A 187 18.75 -20.62 -4.06
N LYS A 188 18.99 -19.44 -3.45
CA LYS A 188 18.00 -18.81 -2.58
C LYS A 188 16.70 -18.52 -3.33
N GLY A 189 16.77 -17.95 -4.54
CA GLY A 189 15.60 -17.69 -5.37
C GLY A 189 14.79 -18.94 -5.70
N LEU A 190 15.44 -20.05 -6.04
CA LEU A 190 14.79 -21.35 -6.28
C LEU A 190 14.12 -21.90 -5.03
N ALA A 191 14.83 -21.90 -3.89
CA ALA A 191 14.29 -22.39 -2.62
C ALA A 191 13.10 -21.55 -2.14
N ASP A 192 13.21 -20.22 -2.21
CA ASP A 192 12.14 -19.30 -1.85
C ASP A 192 10.90 -19.50 -2.73
N THR A 193 11.07 -19.71 -4.04
CA THR A 193 9.94 -19.97 -4.94
C THR A 193 9.22 -21.24 -4.55
N ALA A 194 9.96 -22.32 -4.28
CA ALA A 194 9.38 -23.60 -3.87
C ALA A 194 8.63 -23.51 -2.53
N LEU A 195 9.18 -22.80 -1.54
CA LEU A 195 8.57 -22.67 -0.20
C LEU A 195 7.40 -21.68 -0.19
N LYS A 196 7.54 -20.51 -0.82
CA LYS A 196 6.54 -19.43 -0.76
C LYS A 196 5.29 -19.72 -1.58
N THR A 197 5.36 -20.59 -2.58
CA THR A 197 4.19 -21.03 -3.37
C THR A 197 3.12 -21.66 -2.47
N ALA A 198 3.51 -22.49 -1.50
CA ALA A 198 2.59 -23.10 -0.55
C ALA A 198 1.85 -22.07 0.30
N ASN A 199 2.55 -21.03 0.76
CA ASN A 199 1.95 -19.95 1.55
C ASN A 199 0.91 -19.16 0.74
N SER A 200 1.15 -18.96 -0.56
CA SER A 200 0.19 -18.29 -1.46
C SER A 200 -1.08 -19.11 -1.68
N GLY A 201 -0.92 -20.40 -1.97
CA GLY A 201 -2.07 -21.30 -2.11
C GLY A 201 -2.90 -21.37 -0.83
N TYR A 202 -2.23 -21.40 0.32
CA TYR A 202 -2.88 -21.38 1.63
C TYR A 202 -3.61 -20.06 1.92
N LEU A 203 -3.01 -18.91 1.59
CA LEU A 203 -3.69 -17.61 1.69
C LEU A 203 -4.93 -17.57 0.77
N THR A 204 -4.80 -18.02 -0.47
CA THR A 204 -5.90 -18.06 -1.44
C THR A 204 -7.07 -18.88 -0.90
N ARG A 205 -6.78 -20.06 -0.33
CA ARG A 205 -7.80 -20.90 0.32
C ARG A 205 -8.52 -20.14 1.43
N ARG A 206 -7.79 -19.49 2.34
CA ARG A 206 -8.38 -18.69 3.44
C ARG A 206 -9.23 -17.52 2.94
N LEU A 207 -8.77 -16.84 1.90
CA LEU A 207 -9.53 -15.75 1.27
C LEU A 207 -10.85 -16.26 0.68
N VAL A 208 -10.85 -17.44 0.04
CA VAL A 208 -12.10 -18.04 -0.46
C VAL A 208 -13.01 -18.42 0.70
N ASP A 209 -12.47 -19.01 1.77
CA ASP A 209 -13.24 -19.46 2.93
C ASP A 209 -13.97 -18.30 3.64
N VAL A 210 -13.35 -17.12 3.73
CA VAL A 210 -13.99 -15.94 4.33
C VAL A 210 -14.93 -15.20 3.37
N ALA A 211 -14.64 -15.24 2.06
CA ALA A 211 -15.33 -14.43 1.07
C ALA A 211 -16.46 -15.14 0.34
N GLN A 212 -16.53 -16.47 0.37
CA GLN A 212 -17.48 -17.26 -0.41
C GLN A 212 -18.94 -16.75 -0.31
N ASP A 213 -19.41 -16.35 0.87
CA ASP A 213 -20.80 -15.94 1.09
C ASP A 213 -21.11 -14.52 0.56
N CYS A 214 -20.12 -13.83 -0.02
CA CYS A 214 -20.31 -12.56 -0.69
C CYS A 214 -20.80 -12.77 -2.14
N ILE A 215 -22.12 -12.73 -2.32
CA ILE A 215 -22.82 -12.92 -3.60
C ILE A 215 -23.61 -11.65 -3.94
N ILE A 216 -23.82 -11.38 -5.24
CA ILE A 216 -24.74 -10.32 -5.67
C ILE A 216 -26.19 -10.80 -5.54
N THR A 217 -26.94 -10.18 -4.64
CA THR A 217 -28.31 -10.62 -4.25
C THR A 217 -29.38 -9.56 -4.47
N GLY A 218 -28.98 -8.30 -4.67
CA GLY A 218 -29.88 -7.18 -4.98
C GLY A 218 -29.27 -6.26 -6.03
N GLU A 219 -30.09 -5.44 -6.68
CA GLU A 219 -29.57 -4.42 -7.61
C GLU A 219 -29.04 -3.19 -6.87
N ASP A 220 -29.81 -2.69 -5.90
CA ASP A 220 -29.50 -1.47 -5.16
C ASP A 220 -29.93 -1.59 -3.69
N CYS A 221 -29.00 -1.37 -2.76
CA CYS A 221 -29.31 -1.31 -1.33
C CYS A 221 -29.81 0.06 -0.86
N GLY A 222 -29.90 1.08 -1.72
CA GLY A 222 -30.39 2.42 -1.39
C GLY A 222 -29.44 3.31 -0.58
N THR A 223 -28.27 2.80 -0.18
CA THR A 223 -27.31 3.57 0.63
C THR A 223 -26.82 4.83 -0.10
N THR A 224 -26.70 5.91 0.66
CA THR A 224 -26.05 7.16 0.25
C THR A 224 -24.58 7.22 0.68
N MET A 225 -24.13 6.22 1.44
CA MET A 225 -22.76 6.13 1.92
C MET A 225 -21.82 5.69 0.79
N GLY A 226 -20.66 6.35 0.73
CA GLY A 226 -19.64 6.04 -0.26
C GLY A 226 -18.24 6.39 0.24
N ILE A 227 -17.23 5.82 -0.41
CA ILE A 227 -15.81 6.05 -0.11
C ILE A 227 -15.26 7.15 -1.01
N LYS A 228 -14.38 7.99 -0.45
CA LYS A 228 -13.66 9.00 -1.23
C LYS A 228 -12.48 8.37 -1.95
N VAL A 229 -12.39 8.58 -3.25
CA VAL A 229 -11.33 8.05 -4.11
C VAL A 229 -10.58 9.20 -4.78
N ARG A 230 -9.25 9.11 -4.74
CA ARG A 230 -8.31 10.07 -5.34
C ARG A 230 -7.25 9.34 -6.17
N ALA A 231 -6.55 10.05 -7.05
CA ALA A 231 -5.34 9.51 -7.66
C ALA A 231 -4.30 9.18 -6.58
N ILE A 232 -3.55 8.10 -6.77
CA ILE A 232 -2.47 7.71 -5.86
C ILE A 232 -1.17 8.22 -6.46
N ILE A 233 -0.57 9.17 -5.77
CA ILE A 233 0.69 9.80 -6.13
C ILE A 233 1.73 9.34 -5.10
N ASP A 234 2.78 8.68 -5.58
CA ASP A 234 3.92 8.30 -4.75
C ASP A 234 5.16 9.00 -5.30
N SER A 235 5.84 9.77 -4.44
CA SER A 235 7.12 10.42 -4.77
C SER A 235 7.08 11.21 -6.09
N GLY A 236 5.97 11.88 -6.34
CA GLY A 236 5.73 12.66 -7.57
C GLY A 236 5.28 11.84 -8.78
N GLN A 237 5.33 10.51 -8.75
CA GLN A 237 4.79 9.69 -9.84
C GLN A 237 3.32 9.31 -9.56
N VAL A 238 2.47 9.46 -10.58
CA VAL A 238 1.09 8.96 -10.52
C VAL A 238 1.13 7.44 -10.69
N VAL A 239 1.04 6.72 -9.57
CA VAL A 239 1.05 5.25 -9.55
C VAL A 239 -0.28 4.69 -10.04
N ALA A 240 -1.38 5.32 -9.61
CA ALA A 240 -2.72 4.97 -10.08
C ALA A 240 -3.52 6.24 -10.36
N SER A 241 -3.95 6.40 -11.60
CA SER A 241 -4.79 7.52 -12.02
C SER A 241 -6.20 7.42 -11.42
N LEU A 242 -6.87 8.57 -11.25
CA LEU A 242 -8.28 8.59 -10.84
C LEU A 242 -9.14 7.76 -11.81
N ALA A 243 -8.91 7.93 -13.12
CA ALA A 243 -9.58 7.20 -14.19
C ALA A 243 -9.58 5.68 -14.00
N SER A 244 -8.41 5.10 -13.71
CA SER A 244 -8.28 3.65 -13.51
C SER A 244 -9.01 3.14 -12.25
N ARG A 245 -9.18 3.99 -11.23
CA ARG A 245 -9.81 3.61 -9.96
C ARG A 245 -11.33 3.71 -10.00
N ILE A 246 -11.86 4.69 -10.72
CA ILE A 246 -13.30 4.96 -10.81
C ILE A 246 -14.01 4.17 -11.92
N LEU A 247 -13.27 3.68 -12.92
CA LEU A 247 -13.85 2.94 -14.04
C LEU A 247 -14.64 1.72 -13.56
N GLY A 248 -15.90 1.61 -13.99
CA GLY A 248 -16.79 0.52 -13.62
C GLY A 248 -17.24 0.55 -12.15
N ARG A 249 -17.20 1.72 -11.51
CA ARG A 249 -17.78 2.00 -10.19
C ARG A 249 -19.01 2.88 -10.32
N THR A 250 -19.86 2.89 -9.30
CA THR A 250 -21.08 3.71 -9.27
C THR A 250 -20.84 4.95 -8.43
N THR A 251 -21.32 6.11 -8.87
CA THR A 251 -21.26 7.36 -8.11
C THR A 251 -22.14 7.31 -6.86
N ALA A 252 -21.66 7.87 -5.74
CA ALA A 252 -22.46 8.06 -4.52
C ALA A 252 -23.09 9.46 -4.43
N GLU A 253 -22.58 10.41 -5.22
CA GLU A 253 -23.05 11.79 -5.32
C GLU A 253 -22.94 12.29 -6.76
N ASP A 254 -23.59 13.42 -7.07
CA ASP A 254 -23.48 14.04 -8.39
C ASP A 254 -22.06 14.53 -8.64
N VAL A 255 -21.45 14.06 -9.73
CA VAL A 255 -20.13 14.50 -10.17
C VAL A 255 -20.30 15.77 -10.96
N ARG A 256 -19.76 16.88 -10.44
CA ARG A 256 -19.85 18.20 -11.06
C ARG A 256 -18.50 18.64 -11.57
N ASP A 257 -18.52 19.34 -12.70
CA ASP A 257 -17.36 20.06 -13.20
C ASP A 257 -17.01 21.19 -12.21
N PRO A 258 -15.78 21.22 -11.64
CA PRO A 258 -15.36 22.25 -10.71
C PRO A 258 -15.44 23.68 -11.27
N ALA A 259 -15.26 23.85 -12.59
CA ALA A 259 -15.22 25.16 -13.23
C ALA A 259 -16.63 25.69 -13.56
N THR A 260 -17.51 24.82 -14.06
CA THR A 260 -18.83 25.22 -14.56
C THR A 260 -19.99 24.90 -13.60
N GLY A 261 -19.76 24.00 -12.64
CA GLY A 261 -20.79 23.49 -11.73
C GLY A 261 -21.81 22.54 -12.39
N GLN A 262 -21.64 22.24 -13.69
CA GLN A 262 -22.52 21.35 -14.43
C GLN A 262 -22.32 19.90 -14.00
N VAL A 263 -23.41 19.15 -13.87
CA VAL A 263 -23.37 17.71 -13.56
C VAL A 263 -22.85 16.94 -14.78
N ILE A 264 -21.71 16.27 -14.61
CA ILE A 264 -21.09 15.37 -15.58
C ILE A 264 -21.74 13.98 -15.48
N VAL A 265 -21.85 13.46 -14.26
CA VAL A 265 -22.44 12.14 -13.97
C VAL A 265 -23.37 12.27 -12.77
N ALA A 266 -24.63 11.86 -12.94
CA ALA A 266 -25.61 11.90 -11.86
C ALA A 266 -25.30 10.83 -10.79
N ASN A 267 -25.79 11.05 -9.58
CA ASN A 267 -25.74 10.08 -8.49
C ASN A 267 -26.32 8.71 -8.92
N GLY A 268 -25.71 7.60 -8.45
CA GLY A 268 -26.18 6.24 -8.66
C GLY A 268 -25.93 5.72 -10.08
N THR A 269 -25.11 6.40 -10.87
CA THR A 269 -24.81 6.03 -12.25
C THR A 269 -23.48 5.27 -12.32
N LEU A 270 -23.45 4.19 -13.10
CA LEU A 270 -22.22 3.44 -13.37
C LEU A 270 -21.29 4.28 -14.26
N ILE A 271 -20.03 4.40 -13.86
CA ILE A 271 -19.00 5.17 -14.57
C ILE A 271 -18.40 4.31 -15.69
N GLU A 272 -18.68 4.70 -16.92
CA GLU A 272 -18.15 4.17 -18.17
C GLU A 272 -17.03 5.04 -18.74
N GLU A 273 -16.30 4.52 -19.73
CA GLU A 273 -15.12 5.14 -20.34
C GLU A 273 -15.36 6.59 -20.80
N LYS A 274 -16.51 6.86 -21.44
CA LYS A 274 -16.86 8.21 -21.93
C LYS A 274 -16.96 9.22 -20.79
N GLN A 275 -17.56 8.80 -19.67
CA GLN A 275 -17.73 9.63 -18.49
C GLN A 275 -16.40 9.82 -17.77
N VAL A 276 -15.53 8.80 -17.75
CA VAL A 276 -14.17 8.92 -17.22
C VAL A 276 -13.39 10.01 -17.95
N GLU A 277 -13.44 10.04 -19.29
CA GLU A 277 -12.78 11.09 -20.09
C GLU A 277 -13.31 12.48 -19.74
N GLN A 278 -14.63 12.63 -19.55
CA GLN A 278 -15.23 13.90 -19.13
C GLN A 278 -14.77 14.34 -17.73
N ILE A 279 -14.75 13.41 -16.76
CA ILE A 279 -14.31 13.67 -15.38
C ILE A 279 -12.83 14.10 -15.35
N VAL A 280 -11.98 13.42 -16.13
CA VAL A 280 -10.55 13.75 -16.22
C VAL A 280 -10.34 15.11 -16.88
N ASN A 281 -11.07 15.42 -17.95
CA ASN A 281 -10.98 16.71 -18.63
C ASN A 281 -11.49 17.87 -17.78
N ALA A 282 -12.48 17.63 -16.91
CA ALA A 282 -12.96 18.60 -15.93
C ALA A 282 -11.95 18.85 -14.79
N GLY A 283 -10.87 18.06 -14.68
CA GLY A 283 -9.84 18.24 -13.66
C GLY A 283 -10.29 17.88 -12.24
N THR A 284 -11.34 17.06 -12.10
CA THR A 284 -11.83 16.56 -10.80
C THR A 284 -10.74 15.78 -10.08
N GLN A 285 -10.42 16.17 -8.84
CA GLN A 285 -9.32 15.58 -8.04
C GLN A 285 -9.76 14.39 -7.19
N GLU A 286 -10.98 14.45 -6.66
CA GLU A 286 -11.57 13.43 -5.80
C GLU A 286 -13.02 13.15 -6.17
N LEU A 287 -13.46 11.92 -5.91
CA LEU A 287 -14.82 11.48 -6.18
C LEU A 287 -15.33 10.57 -5.06
N ARG A 288 -16.60 10.75 -4.65
CA ARG A 288 -17.27 9.79 -3.78
C ARG A 288 -17.98 8.71 -4.60
N ILE A 289 -17.55 7.47 -4.42
CA ILE A 289 -18.11 6.30 -5.11
C ILE A 289 -18.77 5.35 -4.12
N ARG A 290 -19.74 4.57 -4.58
CA ARG A 290 -20.27 3.44 -3.83
C ARG A 290 -19.23 2.34 -3.74
N SER A 291 -19.21 1.66 -2.61
CA SER A 291 -18.30 0.54 -2.34
C SER A 291 -19.05 -0.62 -1.73
N VAL A 292 -18.48 -1.80 -1.86
CA VAL A 292 -18.94 -3.02 -1.18
C VAL A 292 -18.90 -2.84 0.34
N LEU A 293 -17.97 -2.02 0.86
CA LEU A 293 -17.82 -1.74 2.28
C LEU A 293 -19.00 -0.97 2.89
N THR A 294 -19.59 -0.05 2.12
CA THR A 294 -20.70 0.80 2.58
C THR A 294 -22.06 0.22 2.22
N CYS A 295 -22.11 -1.00 1.66
CA CYS A 295 -23.36 -1.59 1.21
C CYS A 295 -24.15 -2.18 2.39
N GLU A 296 -25.39 -1.69 2.56
CA GLU A 296 -26.32 -2.01 3.65
C GLU A 296 -27.19 -3.25 3.38
N PHE A 297 -26.91 -3.99 2.31
CA PHE A 297 -27.65 -5.23 2.03
C PHE A 297 -27.27 -6.31 3.06
N SER A 298 -28.28 -6.95 3.65
CA SER A 298 -28.13 -7.91 4.76
C SER A 298 -27.47 -9.22 4.32
N ASN A 299 -28.02 -9.87 3.29
CA ASN A 299 -27.49 -11.12 2.75
C ASN A 299 -26.80 -10.85 1.40
N GLY A 300 -25.48 -10.64 1.42
CA GLY A 300 -24.68 -10.40 0.21
C GLY A 300 -24.42 -8.92 -0.08
N VAL A 301 -24.29 -8.57 -1.36
CA VAL A 301 -23.92 -7.22 -1.81
C VAL A 301 -24.83 -6.82 -2.98
N CYS A 302 -25.15 -5.53 -3.08
CA CYS A 302 -25.91 -5.04 -4.22
C CYS A 302 -25.03 -4.77 -5.47
N GLY A 303 -25.62 -4.93 -6.65
CA GLY A 303 -24.98 -4.70 -7.94
C GLY A 303 -24.40 -3.29 -8.08
N LYS A 304 -25.09 -2.24 -7.61
CA LYS A 304 -24.58 -0.86 -7.68
C LYS A 304 -23.36 -0.60 -6.80
N CYS A 305 -23.27 -1.20 -5.60
CA CYS A 305 -22.11 -1.04 -4.74
C CYS A 305 -20.85 -1.76 -5.27
N TYR A 306 -21.03 -2.87 -6.00
CA TYR A 306 -19.93 -3.57 -6.66
C TYR A 306 -19.57 -2.94 -8.02
N GLY A 307 -20.58 -2.50 -8.77
CA GLY A 307 -20.49 -1.88 -10.08
C GLY A 307 -20.37 -2.89 -11.22
N ARG A 308 -19.33 -2.73 -12.05
CA ARG A 308 -19.09 -3.52 -13.26
C ARG A 308 -18.35 -4.83 -12.95
N ASP A 309 -18.74 -5.91 -13.63
CA ASP A 309 -17.91 -7.10 -13.77
C ASP A 309 -16.75 -6.81 -14.72
N LEU A 310 -15.52 -6.96 -14.23
CA LEU A 310 -14.30 -6.66 -14.97
C LEU A 310 -13.96 -7.74 -16.01
N ALA A 311 -14.56 -8.94 -15.91
CA ALA A 311 -14.34 -10.02 -16.86
C ALA A 311 -15.21 -9.89 -18.12
N ARG A 312 -16.50 -9.54 -17.96
CA ARG A 312 -17.45 -9.36 -19.08
C ARG A 312 -17.62 -7.92 -19.53
N GLY A 313 -17.18 -6.95 -18.72
CA GLY A 313 -17.35 -5.55 -19.04
C GLY A 313 -18.82 -5.07 -19.01
N THR A 314 -19.72 -5.78 -18.36
CA THR A 314 -21.12 -5.38 -18.13
C THR A 314 -21.33 -5.06 -16.65
N PRO A 315 -22.45 -4.42 -16.24
CA PRO A 315 -22.88 -4.46 -14.85
C PRO A 315 -22.83 -5.89 -14.31
N VAL A 316 -22.46 -6.04 -13.04
CA VAL A 316 -22.36 -7.38 -12.42
C VAL A 316 -23.72 -8.07 -12.42
N ASN A 317 -23.74 -9.38 -12.67
CA ASN A 317 -24.98 -10.12 -12.78
C ASN A 317 -25.51 -10.52 -11.40
N MET A 318 -26.83 -10.66 -11.31
CA MET A 318 -27.47 -11.24 -10.13
C MET A 318 -27.01 -12.68 -9.93
N GLY A 319 -26.73 -13.06 -8.69
CA GLY A 319 -26.19 -14.36 -8.30
C GLY A 319 -24.69 -14.54 -8.56
N GLU A 320 -23.96 -13.53 -9.02
CA GLU A 320 -22.52 -13.64 -9.26
C GLU A 320 -21.74 -13.75 -7.94
N ALA A 321 -20.90 -14.79 -7.81
CA ALA A 321 -20.13 -15.08 -6.60
C ALA A 321 -18.87 -14.19 -6.51
N VAL A 322 -19.08 -12.88 -6.31
CA VAL A 322 -18.01 -11.87 -6.31
C VAL A 322 -16.96 -12.08 -5.22
N GLY A 323 -17.32 -12.73 -4.12
CA GLY A 323 -16.41 -13.14 -3.06
C GLY A 323 -15.31 -14.08 -3.52
N VAL A 324 -15.69 -15.14 -4.22
CA VAL A 324 -14.74 -16.13 -4.78
C VAL A 324 -13.87 -15.47 -5.85
N ILE A 325 -14.46 -14.64 -6.71
CA ILE A 325 -13.73 -13.89 -7.74
C ILE A 325 -12.70 -12.96 -7.10
N ALA A 326 -13.07 -12.24 -6.03
CA ALA A 326 -12.17 -11.36 -5.30
C ALA A 326 -10.99 -12.13 -4.67
N ALA A 327 -11.27 -13.24 -3.98
CA ALA A 327 -10.25 -14.09 -3.39
C ALA A 327 -9.25 -14.63 -4.42
N GLN A 328 -9.74 -15.09 -5.58
CA GLN A 328 -8.89 -15.58 -6.67
C GLN A 328 -8.07 -14.46 -7.32
N SER A 329 -8.68 -13.29 -7.51
CA SER A 329 -8.03 -12.11 -8.09
C SER A 329 -6.90 -11.55 -7.22
N ILE A 330 -6.88 -11.90 -5.93
CA ILE A 330 -5.80 -11.58 -4.99
C ILE A 330 -4.80 -12.75 -4.89
N GLY A 331 -5.30 -13.97 -4.78
CA GLY A 331 -4.50 -15.17 -4.52
C GLY A 331 -3.67 -15.68 -5.71
N GLU A 332 -4.25 -15.70 -6.92
CA GLU A 332 -3.54 -16.14 -8.14
C GLU A 332 -2.35 -15.22 -8.43
N PRO A 333 -2.51 -13.88 -8.45
CA PRO A 333 -1.37 -13.00 -8.63
C PRO A 333 -0.42 -13.04 -7.43
N GLY A 334 -0.92 -13.30 -6.22
CA GLY A 334 -0.09 -13.53 -5.02
C GLY A 334 0.92 -14.65 -5.23
N THR A 335 0.52 -15.70 -5.94
CA THR A 335 1.41 -16.81 -6.30
C THR A 335 2.44 -16.35 -7.33
N GLN A 336 2.02 -15.52 -8.29
CA GLN A 336 2.95 -14.90 -9.24
C GLN A 336 3.97 -13.98 -8.56
N LEU A 337 3.64 -13.25 -7.48
CA LEU A 337 4.61 -12.43 -6.73
C LEU A 337 5.77 -13.29 -6.23
N THR A 338 5.45 -14.47 -5.69
CA THR A 338 6.45 -15.39 -5.16
C THR A 338 7.32 -15.99 -6.27
N MET A 339 6.76 -16.25 -7.45
CA MET A 339 7.48 -16.77 -8.62
C MET A 339 8.29 -15.72 -9.39
N ARG A 340 7.81 -14.47 -9.53
CA ARG A 340 8.50 -13.40 -10.27
C ARG A 340 9.77 -12.92 -9.59
N THR A 341 9.84 -13.07 -8.26
CA THR A 341 11.06 -12.82 -7.47
C THR A 341 12.29 -13.58 -8.03
N PHE A 342 12.08 -14.71 -8.71
CA PHE A 342 13.11 -15.50 -9.40
C PHE A 342 13.95 -14.70 -10.41
N HIS A 343 13.37 -13.74 -11.13
CA HIS A 343 14.07 -13.00 -12.20
C HIS A 343 14.91 -11.84 -11.68
N ILE A 344 14.60 -11.37 -10.46
CA ILE A 344 15.25 -10.23 -9.80
C ILE A 344 16.22 -10.71 -8.71
N GLY A 345 16.04 -11.92 -8.15
CA GLY A 345 16.82 -12.48 -7.04
C GLY A 345 18.34 -12.64 -7.23
N GLY A 346 18.86 -12.23 -8.38
CA GLY A 346 20.29 -12.02 -8.60
C GLY A 346 20.71 -10.56 -8.43
N ALA A 347 19.97 -9.59 -8.97
CA ALA A 347 20.41 -8.19 -9.06
C ALA A 347 19.59 -7.29 -8.13
N ALA A 348 20.25 -6.64 -7.17
CA ALA A 348 19.61 -5.66 -6.30
C ALA A 348 19.50 -4.30 -7.01
N GLN A 349 18.35 -3.65 -6.88
CA GLN A 349 18.18 -2.22 -7.20
C GLN A 349 17.74 -1.50 -5.93
N ILE A 350 18.45 -0.44 -5.59
CA ILE A 350 18.12 0.45 -4.48
C ILE A 350 17.41 1.65 -5.10
N SER A 351 16.17 1.90 -4.73
CA SER A 351 15.43 3.09 -5.15
C SER A 351 14.96 3.83 -3.91
N GLU A 352 15.86 4.58 -3.29
CA GLU A 352 15.48 5.64 -2.34
C GLU A 352 15.73 6.98 -3.01
N GLN A 353 14.65 7.75 -3.20
CA GLN A 353 14.76 9.14 -3.65
C GLN A 353 14.96 10.03 -2.44
N SER A 354 16.03 10.83 -2.47
CA SER A 354 16.41 11.75 -1.41
C SER A 354 15.97 13.20 -1.68
N PHE A 355 15.02 13.39 -2.59
CA PHE A 355 14.56 14.71 -3.02
C PHE A 355 13.10 14.68 -3.50
N ILE A 356 12.47 15.86 -3.50
CA ILE A 356 11.14 16.12 -4.08
C ILE A 356 11.31 17.08 -5.26
N GLU A 357 10.71 16.74 -6.39
CA GLU A 357 10.60 17.60 -7.57
C GLU A 357 9.14 17.95 -7.84
N SER A 358 8.92 19.13 -8.43
CA SER A 358 7.57 19.55 -8.83
C SER A 358 7.09 18.75 -10.03
N ASN A 359 5.85 18.28 -9.97
CA ASN A 359 5.18 17.63 -11.10
C ASN A 359 4.46 18.61 -12.03
N PHE A 360 4.21 19.82 -11.56
CA PHE A 360 3.37 20.81 -12.24
C PHE A 360 4.09 22.15 -12.28
N ASP A 361 3.77 22.93 -13.30
CA ASP A 361 4.08 24.35 -13.28
C ASP A 361 3.09 25.05 -12.34
N GLY A 362 3.55 26.07 -11.61
CA GLY A 362 2.68 26.78 -10.68
C GLY A 362 3.42 27.72 -9.74
N THR A 363 2.68 28.27 -8.79
CA THR A 363 3.19 29.14 -7.72
C THR A 363 3.19 28.38 -6.40
N ILE A 364 4.27 28.49 -5.64
CA ILE A 364 4.41 27.84 -4.33
C ILE A 364 3.61 28.57 -3.27
N ARG A 365 2.82 27.83 -2.50
CA ARG A 365 2.17 28.28 -1.26
C ARG A 365 2.57 27.37 -0.12
N ILE A 366 2.98 27.94 1.01
CA ILE A 366 3.51 27.15 2.13
C ILE A 366 2.52 27.19 3.29
N ARG A 367 1.94 26.03 3.65
CA ARG A 367 1.16 25.89 4.88
C ARG A 367 2.10 25.53 6.03
N ASN A 368 1.88 26.16 7.19
CA ASN A 368 2.73 26.02 8.37
C ASN A 368 4.21 26.32 8.06
N ARG A 369 4.47 27.48 7.43
CA ARG A 369 5.82 27.91 7.03
C ARG A 369 6.74 28.02 8.26
N ALA A 370 7.69 27.10 8.34
CA ALA A 370 8.70 27.06 9.40
C ALA A 370 10.08 26.79 8.77
N LEU A 371 10.58 27.78 8.04
CA LEU A 371 11.90 27.73 7.41
C LEU A 371 12.89 28.58 8.23
N GLN A 372 14.09 28.04 8.44
CA GLN A 372 15.22 28.78 9.00
C GLN A 372 16.44 28.66 8.10
N ARG A 373 17.32 29.66 8.11
CA ARG A 373 18.58 29.62 7.35
C ARG A 373 19.72 29.15 8.25
N ASN A 374 20.38 28.07 7.86
CA ASN A 374 21.54 27.53 8.58
C ASN A 374 22.79 28.42 8.39
N SER A 375 23.90 28.03 9.03
CA SER A 375 25.21 28.70 8.87
C SER A 375 25.69 28.84 7.43
N ASP A 376 25.31 27.89 6.57
CA ASP A 376 25.73 27.79 5.17
C ASP A 376 24.80 28.56 4.22
N GLY A 377 23.74 29.18 4.74
CA GLY A 377 22.77 29.97 3.98
C GLY A 377 21.69 29.14 3.27
N GLU A 378 21.63 27.84 3.52
CA GLU A 378 20.58 26.94 3.02
C GLU A 378 19.30 27.11 3.86
N SER A 379 18.13 27.02 3.22
CA SER A 379 16.84 27.07 3.91
C SER A 379 16.41 25.68 4.37
N ILE A 380 16.22 25.50 5.67
CA ILE A 380 15.94 24.23 6.31
C ILE A 380 14.52 24.21 6.88
N ALA A 381 13.80 23.10 6.66
CA ALA A 381 12.49 22.87 7.25
C ALA A 381 12.61 22.51 8.75
N MET A 382 12.07 23.38 9.60
CA MET A 382 12.12 23.26 11.07
C MET A 382 10.82 22.72 11.69
N ALA A 383 9.72 22.66 10.92
CA ALA A 383 8.48 22.01 11.36
C ALA A 383 8.17 20.77 10.53
N ARG A 384 7.49 19.83 11.17
CA ARG A 384 7.11 18.52 10.59
C ARG A 384 5.79 18.54 9.83
N ASN A 385 4.92 19.49 10.15
CA ASN A 385 3.65 19.70 9.48
C ASN A 385 3.73 20.75 8.38
N MET A 386 4.96 21.08 7.92
CA MET A 386 5.17 22.01 6.81
C MET A 386 4.76 21.34 5.51
N VAL A 387 3.87 22.01 4.77
CA VAL A 387 3.33 21.51 3.52
C VAL A 387 3.55 22.55 2.44
N ILE A 388 4.19 22.13 1.35
CA ILE A 388 4.37 22.94 0.15
C ILE A 388 3.29 22.56 -0.85
N VAL A 389 2.44 23.52 -1.19
CA VAL A 389 1.34 23.39 -2.14
C VAL A 389 1.74 24.08 -3.44
N VAL A 390 1.59 23.38 -4.57
CA VAL A 390 1.75 23.96 -5.91
C VAL A 390 0.37 24.42 -6.38
N VAL A 391 0.22 25.72 -6.60
CA VAL A 391 -1.04 26.37 -7.00
C VAL A 391 -0.95 26.81 -8.45
N ASP A 392 -2.01 26.57 -9.22
CA ASP A 392 -2.09 27.02 -10.61
C ASP A 392 -2.40 28.54 -10.72
N GLN A 393 -2.39 29.08 -11.93
CA GLN A 393 -2.74 30.48 -12.21
C GLN A 393 -4.17 30.85 -11.76
N ASP A 394 -5.08 29.86 -11.75
CA ASP A 394 -6.48 30.01 -11.34
C ASP A 394 -6.69 29.91 -9.82
N GLY A 395 -5.62 29.73 -9.03
CA GLY A 395 -5.69 29.61 -7.56
C GLY A 395 -6.05 28.21 -7.05
N THR A 396 -6.20 27.22 -7.95
CA THR A 396 -6.49 25.82 -7.62
C THR A 396 -5.22 25.08 -7.18
N GLU A 397 -5.31 24.30 -6.10
CA GLU A 397 -4.20 23.47 -5.61
C GLU A 397 -4.00 22.23 -6.50
N ARG A 398 -2.82 22.11 -7.11
CA ARG A 398 -2.47 21.03 -8.07
C ARG A 398 -1.68 19.90 -7.44
N ALA A 399 -0.81 20.22 -6.49
CA ALA A 399 -0.03 19.24 -5.75
C ALA A 399 0.20 19.68 -4.32
N LEU A 400 0.28 18.70 -3.42
CA LEU A 400 0.53 18.89 -2.01
C LEU A 400 1.71 18.01 -1.60
N HIS A 401 2.82 18.64 -1.22
CA HIS A 401 4.05 17.97 -0.80
C HIS A 401 4.29 18.21 0.68
N ARG A 402 4.23 17.14 1.49
CA ARG A 402 4.62 17.19 2.91
C ARG A 402 6.14 17.18 2.98
N ILE A 403 6.73 18.16 3.67
CA ILE A 403 8.18 18.31 3.77
C ILE A 403 8.67 17.70 5.08
N GLN A 404 9.74 16.90 4.98
CA GLN A 404 10.36 16.28 6.13
C GLN A 404 11.16 17.31 6.93
N TYR A 405 11.18 17.15 8.26
CA TYR A 405 12.03 17.95 9.14
C TYR A 405 13.52 17.75 8.78
N GLY A 406 14.26 18.84 8.66
CA GLY A 406 15.67 18.82 8.25
C GLY A 406 15.89 18.76 6.74
N ALA A 407 14.83 18.73 5.93
CA ALA A 407 14.98 18.86 4.50
C ALA A 407 15.48 20.26 4.12
N ARG A 408 16.43 20.31 3.19
CA ARG A 408 16.89 21.53 2.53
C ARG A 408 15.87 21.92 1.47
N VAL A 409 15.18 23.03 1.70
CA VAL A 409 14.13 23.54 0.81
C VAL A 409 14.74 24.56 -0.15
N LYS A 410 14.50 24.39 -1.45
CA LYS A 410 15.06 25.23 -2.53
C LYS A 410 14.10 26.28 -3.07
N VAL A 411 12.88 26.34 -2.53
CA VAL A 411 11.80 27.24 -2.95
C VAL A 411 11.19 27.93 -1.72
N ASP A 412 10.69 29.15 -1.88
CA ASP A 412 9.97 29.89 -0.85
C ASP A 412 8.56 30.29 -1.33
N GLU A 413 7.78 30.87 -0.42
CA GLU A 413 6.39 31.27 -0.69
C GLU A 413 6.29 32.33 -1.79
N GLY A 414 5.46 32.07 -2.80
CA GLY A 414 5.29 32.93 -3.97
C GLY A 414 6.22 32.61 -5.16
N ASP A 415 7.16 31.67 -5.01
CA ASP A 415 8.04 31.28 -6.11
C ASP A 415 7.28 30.60 -7.25
N GLN A 416 7.61 30.98 -8.48
CA GLN A 416 7.16 30.26 -9.68
C GLN A 416 8.08 29.08 -9.95
N ILE A 417 7.48 27.90 -10.04
CA ILE A 417 8.17 26.63 -10.27
C ILE A 417 7.78 26.03 -11.62
N LYS A 418 8.75 25.36 -12.23
CA LYS A 418 8.51 24.53 -13.42
C LYS A 418 8.45 23.06 -13.07
N ARG A 419 7.79 22.26 -13.89
CA ARG A 419 7.81 20.80 -13.83
C ARG A 419 9.26 20.30 -13.89
N GLY A 420 9.62 19.42 -12.95
CA GLY A 420 10.94 18.85 -12.76
C GLY A 420 11.89 19.71 -11.90
N GLN A 421 11.45 20.88 -11.42
CA GLN A 421 12.28 21.69 -10.53
C GLN A 421 12.31 21.09 -9.11
N ARG A 422 13.51 20.99 -8.52
CA ARG A 422 13.68 20.50 -7.14
C ARG A 422 13.07 21.47 -6.14
N ILE A 423 12.21 20.92 -5.29
CA ILE A 423 11.53 21.61 -4.19
C ILE A 423 12.32 21.43 -2.89
N ALA A 424 12.72 20.20 -2.56
CA ALA A 424 13.45 19.88 -1.33
C ALA A 424 14.40 18.69 -1.51
N GLU A 425 15.46 18.61 -0.72
CA GLU A 425 16.40 17.49 -0.67
C GLU A 425 16.89 17.19 0.76
N TRP A 426 17.20 15.94 1.06
CA TRP A 426 17.66 15.50 2.39
C TRP A 426 18.68 14.35 2.27
N ASP A 427 19.26 13.96 3.40
CA ASP A 427 20.10 12.77 3.51
C ASP A 427 19.21 11.57 3.88
N PRO A 428 19.13 10.49 3.07
CA PRO A 428 18.31 9.33 3.39
C PRO A 428 18.90 8.46 4.51
N TYR A 429 20.20 8.57 4.79
CA TYR A 429 20.92 7.69 5.71
C TYR A 429 21.09 8.27 7.11
N THR A 430 20.76 9.55 7.29
CA THR A 430 20.87 10.22 8.58
C THR A 430 19.67 11.09 8.87
N ARG A 431 19.20 11.07 10.11
CA ARG A 431 18.19 12.00 10.60
C ARG A 431 18.87 13.12 11.38
N PRO A 432 18.81 14.37 10.90
CA PRO A 432 19.39 15.48 11.64
C PRO A 432 18.52 15.86 12.83
N ILE A 433 19.14 16.10 13.98
CA ILE A 433 18.57 16.84 15.10
C ILE A 433 19.14 18.26 14.98
N MET A 434 18.27 19.27 15.00
CA MET A 434 18.66 20.66 14.74
C MET A 434 18.12 21.61 15.80
N THR A 435 18.75 22.77 15.92
CA THR A 435 18.30 23.83 16.84
C THR A 435 17.40 24.87 16.17
N GLU A 436 16.40 25.37 16.90
CA GLU A 436 15.57 26.51 16.47
C GLU A 436 16.12 27.87 16.90
N VAL A 437 17.08 27.87 17.82
CA VAL A 437 17.63 29.09 18.43
C VAL A 437 19.15 29.15 18.25
N GLU A 438 19.65 30.36 18.07
CA GLU A 438 21.09 30.65 18.03
C GLU A 438 21.66 30.75 19.45
N GLY A 439 22.83 30.17 19.68
CA GLY A 439 23.48 30.24 20.99
C GLY A 439 24.72 29.36 21.08
N THR A 440 25.08 29.03 22.32
CA THR A 440 26.24 28.20 22.64
C THR A 440 25.80 26.79 23.07
N VAL A 441 26.43 25.77 22.50
CA VAL A 441 26.15 24.36 22.80
C VAL A 441 26.59 24.01 24.21
N GLY A 442 25.70 23.43 25.00
CA GLY A 442 25.97 22.80 26.28
C GLY A 442 25.57 21.34 26.27
N PHE A 443 26.35 20.50 26.94
CA PHE A 443 26.04 19.09 27.13
C PHE A 443 25.40 18.90 28.50
N GLU A 444 24.27 18.20 28.54
CA GLU A 444 23.55 17.83 29.77
C GLU A 444 23.45 16.31 29.82
N ASP A 445 23.87 15.70 30.94
CA ASP A 445 23.90 14.24 31.14
C ASP A 445 24.62 13.42 30.05
N LEU A 446 25.50 14.05 29.25
CA LEU A 446 26.45 13.41 28.34
C LEU A 446 27.80 13.25 29.05
N VAL A 447 27.98 12.08 29.68
CA VAL A 447 29.16 11.72 30.44
C VAL A 447 29.90 10.62 29.71
N GLU A 448 31.18 10.85 29.45
CA GLU A 448 32.07 9.90 28.78
C GLU A 448 32.13 8.56 29.55
N GLY A 449 32.03 7.45 28.83
CA GLY A 449 31.99 6.08 29.36
C GLY A 449 30.66 5.67 30.02
N GLN A 450 29.69 6.58 30.17
CA GLN A 450 28.37 6.27 30.75
C GLN A 450 27.23 6.47 29.76
N SER A 451 27.12 7.66 29.17
CA SER A 451 26.09 8.00 28.18
C SER A 451 26.65 8.46 26.85
N MET A 452 27.95 8.72 26.79
CA MET A 452 28.68 9.02 25.57
C MET A 452 29.94 8.16 25.54
N SER A 453 30.26 7.59 24.40
CA SER A 453 31.56 6.96 24.16
C SER A 453 32.25 7.70 23.05
N GLU A 454 33.55 7.95 23.24
CA GLU A 454 34.41 8.38 22.16
C GLU A 454 34.96 7.11 21.49
N ALA A 455 34.28 6.68 20.43
CA ALA A 455 34.71 5.55 19.64
C ALA A 455 35.78 6.03 18.67
N LEU A 456 37.02 5.61 18.91
CA LEU A 456 38.06 5.64 17.89
C LEU A 456 37.70 4.58 16.85
N ASP A 457 37.49 5.03 15.61
CA ASP A 457 37.36 4.10 14.50
C ASP A 457 38.72 3.38 14.34
N GLU A 458 38.77 2.08 14.65
CA GLU A 458 39.99 1.25 14.71
C GLU A 458 40.82 1.31 13.41
N SER A 459 40.17 1.67 12.30
CA SER A 459 40.80 1.76 10.99
C SER A 459 41.35 3.16 10.65
N THR A 460 40.82 4.22 11.26
CA THR A 460 41.06 5.60 10.80
C THR A 460 41.65 6.53 11.86
N GLY A 461 41.53 6.14 13.13
CA GLY A 461 42.02 6.94 14.25
C GLY A 461 41.24 8.24 14.51
N ILE A 462 40.13 8.48 13.82
CA ILE A 462 39.24 9.61 14.12
C ILE A 462 38.28 9.25 15.25
N ALA A 463 38.26 10.10 16.27
CA ALA A 463 37.35 10.00 17.41
C ALA A 463 35.93 10.44 17.00
N LYS A 464 34.97 9.52 17.04
CA LYS A 464 33.55 9.82 16.90
C LYS A 464 32.88 9.73 18.25
N ARG A 465 32.15 10.79 18.62
CA ARG A 465 31.35 10.80 19.86
C ARG A 465 29.97 10.23 19.58
N LEU A 466 29.72 9.06 20.13
CA LEU A 466 28.47 8.32 19.98
C LEU A 466 27.76 8.21 21.31
N VAL A 467 26.45 8.42 21.30
CA VAL A 467 25.61 8.20 22.48
C VAL A 467 25.43 6.70 22.68
N ILE A 468 25.96 6.16 23.77
CA ILE A 468 25.86 4.73 24.11
C ILE A 468 24.66 4.47 25.01
N ASP A 469 24.19 3.23 25.09
CA ASP A 469 23.05 2.89 25.92
C ASP A 469 23.35 3.02 27.42
N TRP A 470 23.06 4.20 27.97
CA TRP A 470 23.24 4.54 29.38
C TRP A 470 22.35 3.73 30.33
N ARG A 471 21.31 3.05 29.81
CA ARG A 471 20.37 2.26 30.63
C ARG A 471 20.94 0.92 31.05
N THR A 472 22.00 0.45 30.39
CA THR A 472 22.68 -0.81 30.73
C THR A 472 23.47 -0.70 32.04
N SER A 473 23.87 0.51 32.43
CA SER A 473 24.59 0.78 33.68
C SER A 473 23.64 1.27 34.77
N SER A 474 23.59 0.56 35.90
CA SER A 474 22.71 0.87 37.04
C SER A 474 23.01 2.22 37.72
N ARG A 475 24.19 2.80 37.52
CA ARG A 475 24.55 4.16 37.97
C ARG A 475 24.14 5.26 36.98
N ALA A 476 23.93 4.92 35.72
CA ALA A 476 23.65 5.86 34.64
C ALA A 476 22.19 5.81 34.15
N ALA A 477 21.36 4.92 34.71
CA ALA A 477 19.98 4.69 34.28
C ALA A 477 19.06 5.93 34.41
N ASP A 478 19.41 6.87 35.31
CA ASP A 478 18.68 8.12 35.51
C ASP A 478 19.16 9.27 34.62
N LEU A 479 20.27 9.10 33.87
CA LEU A 479 20.79 10.13 32.96
C LEU A 479 19.77 10.42 31.85
N ARG A 480 19.70 11.69 31.45
CA ARG A 480 18.88 12.19 30.35
C ARG A 480 19.75 12.90 29.32
N PRO A 481 20.54 12.16 28.52
CA PRO A 481 21.51 12.76 27.61
C PRO A 481 20.82 13.73 26.64
N ALA A 482 21.24 14.99 26.68
CA ALA A 482 20.65 16.06 25.90
C ALA A 482 21.68 17.12 25.53
N ILE A 483 21.43 17.78 24.41
CA ILE A 483 22.13 19.00 24.01
C ILE A 483 21.24 20.18 24.37
N VAL A 484 21.77 21.13 25.14
CA VAL A 484 21.08 22.37 25.50
C VAL A 484 21.73 23.57 24.83
N ILE A 485 20.92 24.53 24.39
CA ILE A 485 21.43 25.76 23.78
C ILE A 485 21.34 26.90 24.78
N LYS A 486 22.50 27.46 25.13
CA LYS A 486 22.66 28.49 26.15
C LYS A 486 22.77 29.87 25.53
N GLY A 487 22.16 30.85 26.19
CA GLY A 487 22.32 32.26 25.85
C GLY A 487 23.64 32.84 26.38
N PRO A 488 23.90 34.14 26.14
CA PRO A 488 25.08 34.84 26.66
C PRO A 488 25.24 34.75 28.18
N ASP A 489 24.11 34.66 28.90
CA ASP A 489 24.04 34.61 30.37
C ASP A 489 24.23 33.20 30.94
N GLY A 490 24.50 32.19 30.08
CA GLY A 490 24.71 30.80 30.48
C GLY A 490 23.44 30.01 30.82
N ALA A 491 22.27 30.68 30.86
CA ALA A 491 20.97 30.04 30.99
C ALA A 491 20.52 29.36 29.68
N VAL A 492 19.76 28.27 29.79
CA VAL A 492 19.16 27.59 28.64
C VAL A 492 18.12 28.51 28.01
N LEU A 493 18.22 28.71 26.70
CA LEU A 493 17.27 29.53 25.95
C LEU A 493 15.89 28.86 25.93
N LYS A 494 14.83 29.66 25.81
CA LYS A 494 13.47 29.12 25.63
C LYS A 494 13.12 29.06 24.15
N LEU A 495 12.40 28.01 23.77
CA LEU A 495 11.86 27.84 22.42
C LEU A 495 10.64 28.74 22.22
N SER A 496 10.40 29.17 20.99
CA SER A 496 9.23 29.98 20.61
C SER A 496 7.89 29.29 20.86
N ARG A 497 7.88 27.95 20.96
CA ARG A 497 6.68 27.13 21.20
C ARG A 497 6.41 26.86 22.69
N GLY A 498 7.25 27.38 23.58
CA GLY A 498 7.28 27.02 25.00
C GLY A 498 8.20 25.82 25.26
N GLY A 499 8.83 25.80 26.44
CA GLY A 499 9.86 24.81 26.80
C GLY A 499 11.29 25.35 26.68
N ASP A 500 12.23 24.62 27.27
CA ASP A 500 13.67 24.92 27.21
C ASP A 500 14.25 24.38 25.90
N ALA A 501 15.26 25.03 25.33
CA ALA A 501 16.01 24.61 24.15
C ALA A 501 16.92 23.41 24.49
N ARG A 502 16.28 22.31 24.86
CA ARG A 502 16.85 21.03 25.29
C ARG A 502 16.44 19.96 24.30
N TYR A 503 17.43 19.41 23.60
CA TYR A 503 17.24 18.38 22.60
C TYR A 503 17.74 17.05 23.15
N MET A 504 16.80 16.18 23.52
CA MET A 504 17.10 14.83 24.01
C MET A 504 17.73 13.99 22.91
N LEU A 505 18.76 13.22 23.25
CA LEU A 505 19.47 12.36 22.32
C LEU A 505 19.04 10.90 22.46
N ALA A 506 19.08 10.19 21.34
CA ALA A 506 18.84 8.76 21.28
C ALA A 506 20.15 7.98 21.38
N VAL A 507 20.06 6.69 21.73
CA VAL A 507 21.18 5.75 21.57
C VAL A 507 21.59 5.71 20.09
N ASP A 508 22.88 5.57 19.84
CA ASP A 508 23.52 5.57 18.50
C ASP A 508 23.51 6.93 17.78
N ALA A 509 23.03 8.00 18.43
CA ALA A 509 23.18 9.36 17.91
C ALA A 509 24.66 9.75 17.85
N VAL A 510 25.10 10.22 16.69
CA VAL A 510 26.44 10.77 16.45
C VAL A 510 26.39 12.28 16.69
N LEU A 511 27.17 12.76 17.65
CA LEU A 511 27.23 14.18 17.97
C LEU A 511 27.99 14.92 16.85
N SER A 512 27.39 15.98 16.31
CA SER A 512 27.99 16.79 15.23
C SER A 512 28.61 18.09 15.74
N VAL A 513 28.46 18.39 17.03
CA VAL A 513 28.90 19.65 17.65
C VAL A 513 29.75 19.40 18.90
N GLU A 514 30.61 20.36 19.20
CA GLU A 514 31.43 20.37 20.42
C GLU A 514 30.81 21.23 21.53
N PRO A 515 31.02 20.87 22.81
CA PRO A 515 30.58 21.71 23.92
C PRO A 515 31.28 23.08 23.84
N GLY A 516 30.51 24.16 23.97
CA GLY A 516 30.99 25.54 23.83
C GLY A 516 31.00 26.07 22.39
N GLY A 517 30.68 25.24 21.39
CA GLY A 517 30.54 25.67 20.00
C GLY A 517 29.41 26.69 19.82
N LYS A 518 29.59 27.66 18.93
CA LYS A 518 28.53 28.58 18.50
C LYS A 518 27.74 27.95 17.37
N ILE A 519 26.42 27.98 17.46
CA ILE A 519 25.52 27.44 16.44
C ILE A 519 24.42 28.44 16.10
N LYS A 520 23.96 28.42 14.86
CA LYS A 520 22.80 29.19 14.39
C LYS A 520 21.54 28.32 14.36
N ALA A 521 20.39 28.98 14.30
CA ALA A 521 19.13 28.31 14.03
C ALA A 521 19.20 27.54 12.70
N GLY A 522 18.78 26.28 12.68
CA GLY A 522 18.86 25.39 11.51
C GLY A 522 20.13 24.54 11.41
N ASP A 523 21.13 24.74 12.28
CA ASP A 523 22.33 23.91 12.29
C ASP A 523 22.06 22.52 12.90
N VAL A 524 22.73 21.50 12.36
CA VAL A 524 22.63 20.11 12.82
C VAL A 524 23.50 19.90 14.05
N ILE A 525 22.88 19.55 15.18
CA ILE A 525 23.57 19.29 16.45
C ILE A 525 23.92 17.81 16.65
N ALA A 526 23.13 16.90 16.09
CA ALA A 526 23.41 15.48 16.11
C ALA A 526 22.76 14.79 14.92
N ARG A 527 23.28 13.63 14.53
CA ARG A 527 22.74 12.79 13.47
C ARG A 527 22.43 11.42 14.01
N ILE A 528 21.23 10.93 13.77
CA ILE A 528 20.88 9.54 14.06
C ILE A 528 21.06 8.76 12.75
N PRO A 529 21.97 7.80 12.68
CA PRO A 529 22.04 6.89 11.54
C PRO A 529 20.70 6.15 11.42
N THR A 530 20.08 6.18 10.26
CA THR A 530 18.99 5.25 9.99
C THR A 530 19.59 3.87 9.77
N GLU A 531 18.85 2.79 10.10
CA GLU A 531 19.23 1.48 9.59
C GLU A 531 19.42 1.65 8.07
N GLY A 532 20.62 1.33 7.56
CA GLY A 532 21.10 1.79 6.25
C GLY A 532 20.27 1.31 5.05
N ALA A 533 20.85 1.30 3.85
CA ALA A 533 20.21 0.83 2.63
C ALA A 533 19.86 -0.68 2.63
N LYS A 534 19.10 -1.14 3.63
CA LYS A 534 18.24 -2.30 3.49
C LYS A 534 17.29 -1.89 2.37
N THR A 535 17.29 -2.66 1.28
CA THR A 535 16.27 -2.56 0.26
C THR A 535 14.93 -2.37 0.97
N ARG A 536 14.19 -1.25 0.74
CA ARG A 536 12.77 -1.12 1.15
C ARG A 536 12.19 -2.50 0.97
N ASP A 537 11.77 -3.13 2.05
CA ASP A 537 11.71 -4.58 2.06
C ASP A 537 10.59 -5.07 1.13
N ILE A 538 10.93 -5.20 -0.16
CA ILE A 538 10.14 -5.88 -1.18
C ILE A 538 9.87 -7.32 -0.69
N THR A 539 10.65 -7.85 0.27
CA THR A 539 10.49 -9.19 0.83
C THR A 539 9.42 -9.33 1.91
N GLY A 540 8.81 -8.23 2.36
CA GLY A 540 7.53 -8.33 3.05
C GLY A 540 6.52 -9.10 2.19
N GLY A 541 6.56 -8.88 0.87
CA GLY A 541 5.88 -9.68 -0.16
C GLY A 541 4.50 -10.19 0.27
N LEU A 542 4.26 -11.47 0.00
CA LEU A 542 3.05 -12.15 0.45
C LEU A 542 2.91 -12.22 2.00
N PRO A 543 3.97 -12.44 2.81
CA PRO A 543 3.85 -12.40 4.27
C PRO A 543 3.20 -11.13 4.83
N ARG A 544 3.55 -9.95 4.31
CA ARG A 544 2.96 -8.67 4.72
C ARG A 544 1.49 -8.60 4.36
N VAL A 545 1.11 -9.03 3.16
CA VAL A 545 -0.30 -9.13 2.74
C VAL A 545 -1.07 -10.07 3.68
N ALA A 546 -0.47 -11.22 4.03
CA ALA A 546 -1.06 -12.15 4.98
C ALA A 546 -1.18 -11.55 6.40
N GLU A 547 -0.19 -10.79 6.89
CA GLU A 547 -0.28 -10.10 8.18
C GLU A 547 -1.41 -9.08 8.23
N LEU A 548 -1.61 -8.32 7.14
CA LEU A 548 -2.69 -7.34 6.99
C LEU A 548 -4.06 -8.02 6.99
N PHE A 549 -4.24 -9.10 6.22
CA PHE A 549 -5.50 -9.86 6.22
C PHE A 549 -5.75 -10.64 7.51
N GLU A 550 -4.71 -11.01 8.26
CA GLU A 550 -4.87 -11.59 9.60
C GLU A 550 -5.08 -10.53 10.69
N ALA A 551 -5.15 -9.24 10.32
CA ALA A 551 -5.29 -8.11 11.24
C ALA A 551 -4.30 -8.19 12.42
N ARG A 552 -3.07 -8.68 12.18
CA ARG A 552 -2.07 -8.85 13.24
C ARG A 552 -1.52 -7.51 13.67
N ARG A 553 -1.35 -7.31 14.97
CA ARG A 553 -0.58 -6.17 15.49
C ARG A 553 0.88 -6.33 15.06
N PRO A 554 1.48 -5.34 14.37
CA PRO A 554 2.89 -5.38 14.02
C PRO A 554 3.76 -5.50 15.28
N LYS A 555 4.89 -6.22 15.20
CA LYS A 555 5.86 -6.32 16.32
C LYS A 555 6.34 -4.94 16.74
N GLU A 556 6.64 -4.09 15.76
CA GLU A 556 6.97 -2.69 15.94
C GLU A 556 5.76 -1.84 15.54
N SER A 557 4.74 -1.84 16.40
CA SER A 557 3.57 -0.99 16.17
C SER A 557 3.92 0.48 16.35
N ALA A 558 3.48 1.30 15.40
CA ALA A 558 3.34 2.73 15.61
C ALA A 558 2.33 3.02 16.72
N VAL A 559 2.48 4.17 17.35
CA VAL A 559 1.50 4.71 18.30
C VAL A 559 0.90 5.95 17.66
N ILE A 560 -0.42 5.97 17.53
CA ILE A 560 -1.17 7.06 16.91
C ILE A 560 -1.90 7.87 17.98
N ALA A 561 -1.97 9.19 17.80
CA ALA A 561 -2.72 10.09 18.67
C ALA A 561 -4.23 9.88 18.52
N GLU A 562 -4.92 9.66 19.65
CA GLU A 562 -6.37 9.43 19.70
C GLU A 562 -7.15 10.74 19.73
N ILE A 563 -6.51 11.82 20.19
CA ILE A 563 -7.06 13.17 20.33
C ILE A 563 -6.09 14.19 19.73
N ALA A 564 -6.63 15.34 19.32
CA ALA A 564 -5.83 16.47 18.86
C ALA A 564 -5.46 17.38 20.04
N GLY A 565 -4.21 17.80 20.12
CA GLY A 565 -3.76 18.55 21.30
C GLY A 565 -2.27 18.87 21.33
N THR A 566 -1.84 19.36 22.49
CA THR A 566 -0.44 19.67 22.77
C THR A 566 0.23 18.52 23.51
N VAL A 567 1.40 18.10 23.05
CA VAL A 567 2.18 17.01 23.64
C VAL A 567 2.87 17.49 24.91
N ARG A 568 2.69 16.76 26.01
CA ARG A 568 3.39 16.95 27.28
C ARG A 568 4.10 15.69 27.73
N PHE A 569 5.37 15.82 28.10
CA PHE A 569 6.13 14.71 28.68
C PHE A 569 5.91 14.65 30.20
N GLY A 570 5.25 13.58 30.64
CA GLY A 570 4.99 13.32 32.05
C GLY A 570 6.18 12.66 32.76
N ARG A 571 5.99 12.35 34.05
CA ARG A 571 6.99 11.57 34.81
C ARG A 571 7.04 10.14 34.30
N ASP A 572 8.24 9.65 34.01
CA ASP A 572 8.50 8.27 33.61
C ASP A 572 7.88 7.28 34.61
N TYR A 573 7.31 6.20 34.09
CA TYR A 573 6.74 5.11 34.88
C TYR A 573 7.46 3.80 34.56
N LYS A 574 8.28 3.33 35.51
CA LYS A 574 9.16 2.16 35.32
C LYS A 574 10.03 2.34 34.05
N ASN A 575 10.01 1.36 33.14
CA ASN A 575 10.75 1.38 31.87
C ASN A 575 9.97 2.02 30.70
N LYS A 576 8.88 2.77 30.98
CA LYS A 576 8.08 3.46 29.98
C LYS A 576 8.10 4.97 30.21
N ARG A 577 8.27 5.74 29.14
CA ARG A 577 8.05 7.19 29.11
C ARG A 577 6.55 7.45 29.04
N ARG A 578 6.08 8.42 29.83
CA ARG A 578 4.69 8.86 29.81
C ARG A 578 4.59 10.10 28.91
N ILE A 579 3.72 10.03 27.92
CA ILE A 579 3.32 11.18 27.11
C ILE A 579 1.85 11.45 27.36
N THR A 580 1.51 12.68 27.69
CA THR A 580 0.13 13.12 27.86
C THR A 580 -0.20 14.07 26.72
N ILE A 581 -1.30 13.84 26.02
CA ILE A 581 -1.83 14.82 25.06
C ILE A 581 -2.89 15.64 25.79
N GLU A 582 -2.64 16.94 25.93
CA GLU A 582 -3.60 17.89 26.46
C GLU A 582 -4.49 18.38 25.31
N PRO A 583 -5.81 18.12 25.32
CA PRO A 583 -6.68 18.48 24.23
C PRO A 583 -6.78 20.00 24.07
N THR A 584 -6.93 20.44 22.83
CA THR A 584 -7.14 21.87 22.54
C THR A 584 -8.51 22.34 23.05
N ASN A 585 -9.48 21.42 23.10
CA ASN A 585 -10.81 21.64 23.63
C ASN A 585 -10.88 21.24 25.12
N LYS A 586 -11.35 22.13 25.99
CA LYS A 586 -11.32 21.93 27.46
C LYS A 586 -12.36 20.92 27.96
N ASP A 587 -13.31 20.54 27.13
CA ASP A 587 -14.36 19.56 27.46
C ASP A 587 -13.89 18.10 27.26
N GLU A 588 -12.73 17.87 26.65
CA GLU A 588 -12.15 16.54 26.47
C GLU A 588 -11.12 16.21 27.56
N GLU A 589 -11.07 14.94 27.97
CA GLU A 589 -10.07 14.46 28.92
C GLU A 589 -8.70 14.23 28.26
N ALA A 590 -7.63 14.55 29.00
CA ALA A 590 -6.27 14.30 28.53
C ALA A 590 -5.99 12.79 28.40
N ARG A 591 -5.34 12.41 27.30
CA ARG A 591 -5.00 11.01 26.99
C ARG A 591 -3.55 10.73 27.34
N GLU A 592 -3.29 9.68 28.13
CA GLU A 592 -1.93 9.25 28.48
C GLU A 592 -1.46 8.04 27.66
N TYR A 593 -0.23 8.12 27.14
CA TYR A 593 0.45 7.07 26.39
C TYR A 593 1.71 6.62 27.13
N LEU A 594 1.89 5.29 27.25
CA LEU A 594 3.06 4.69 27.90
C LEU A 594 3.95 4.02 26.86
N ILE A 595 5.04 4.70 26.48
CA ILE A 595 5.94 4.28 25.41
C ILE A 595 7.22 3.67 26.00
N PRO A 596 7.67 2.48 25.59
CA PRO A 596 8.93 1.92 26.07
C PRO A 596 10.11 2.89 25.85
N LYS A 597 10.97 3.06 26.86
CA LYS A 597 12.12 3.99 26.81
C LYS A 597 13.10 3.74 25.64
N GLY A 598 13.04 2.58 24.97
CA GLY A 598 13.86 2.24 23.80
C GLY A 598 13.27 2.59 22.46
N LYS A 599 12.01 3.01 22.38
CA LYS A 599 11.46 3.52 21.14
C LYS A 599 11.82 4.99 20.97
N HIS A 600 12.32 5.32 19.79
CA HIS A 600 12.58 6.71 19.42
C HIS A 600 11.25 7.45 19.28
N ILE A 601 11.09 8.52 20.05
CA ILE A 601 9.97 9.46 19.92
C ILE A 601 10.54 10.68 19.24
N HIS A 602 10.02 10.96 18.05
CA HIS A 602 10.44 12.13 17.30
C HIS A 602 9.85 13.41 17.90
N LEU A 603 8.62 13.38 18.45
CA LEU A 603 7.92 14.56 18.99
C LEU A 603 8.63 15.21 20.19
N GLN A 604 8.51 16.53 20.32
CA GLN A 604 9.03 17.34 21.42
C GLN A 604 7.92 17.85 22.33
N ASP A 605 8.29 18.32 23.52
CA ASP A 605 7.34 18.94 24.46
C ASP A 605 6.80 20.24 23.88
N GLY A 606 5.48 20.42 23.88
CA GLY A 606 4.82 21.58 23.26
C GLY A 606 4.48 21.44 21.77
N ASP A 607 4.81 20.30 21.14
CA ASP A 607 4.36 20.04 19.76
C ASP A 607 2.82 19.92 19.72
N VAL A 608 2.22 20.55 18.70
CA VAL A 608 0.78 20.45 18.42
C VAL A 608 0.58 19.35 17.38
N ILE A 609 -0.27 18.39 17.70
CA ILE A 609 -0.56 17.24 16.85
C ILE A 609 -2.06 17.09 16.63
N GLU A 610 -2.43 16.60 15.45
CA GLU A 610 -3.81 16.32 15.08
C GLU A 610 -4.19 14.89 15.47
N LYS A 611 -5.50 14.64 15.58
CA LYS A 611 -6.03 13.29 15.78
C LYS A 611 -5.57 12.41 14.62
N GLY A 612 -4.92 11.30 14.94
CA GLY A 612 -4.35 10.40 13.95
C GLY A 612 -2.87 10.61 13.66
N ASP A 613 -2.20 11.62 14.22
CA ASP A 613 -0.76 11.79 13.99
C ASP A 613 0.06 10.70 14.70
N TYR A 614 1.20 10.37 14.10
CA TYR A 614 2.12 9.38 14.65
C TYR A 614 2.90 9.98 15.81
N ILE A 615 2.81 9.35 16.98
CA ILE A 615 3.66 9.65 18.15
C ILE A 615 4.98 8.90 18.04
N VAL A 616 4.87 7.63 17.66
CA VAL A 616 5.99 6.74 17.39
C VAL A 616 5.85 6.22 15.97
N GLU A 617 6.92 6.37 15.19
CA GLU A 617 6.98 5.84 13.83
C GLU A 617 6.94 4.31 13.82
N GLY A 618 6.43 3.76 12.72
CA GLY A 618 6.26 2.34 12.54
C GLY A 618 4.99 2.03 11.76
N ASN A 619 4.68 0.74 11.65
CA ASN A 619 3.46 0.30 11.00
C ASN A 619 2.29 0.46 11.98
N PRO A 620 1.24 1.24 11.64
CA PRO A 620 0.09 1.38 12.51
C PRO A 620 -0.67 0.05 12.60
N ALA A 621 -1.18 -0.26 13.79
CA ALA A 621 -2.03 -1.43 13.95
C ALA A 621 -3.41 -1.15 13.35
N PRO A 622 -3.96 -2.04 12.51
CA PRO A 622 -5.30 -1.87 11.94
C PRO A 622 -6.39 -1.61 12.99
N HIS A 623 -6.31 -2.28 14.15
CA HIS A 623 -7.22 -2.09 15.28
C HIS A 623 -7.23 -0.66 15.83
N ASP A 624 -6.05 -0.03 15.91
CA ASP A 624 -5.92 1.32 16.44
C ASP A 624 -6.47 2.33 15.41
N ILE A 625 -6.30 2.07 14.11
CA ILE A 625 -6.91 2.88 13.04
C ILE A 625 -8.44 2.81 13.12
N LEU A 626 -9.00 1.61 13.32
CA LEU A 626 -10.45 1.44 13.45
C LEU A 626 -11.03 2.26 14.60
N ALA A 627 -10.40 2.15 15.78
CA ALA A 627 -10.87 2.83 16.98
C ALA A 627 -10.76 4.36 16.88
N ILE A 628 -9.70 4.87 16.23
CA ILE A 628 -9.42 6.31 16.19
C ILE A 628 -10.10 6.99 15.00
N ARG A 629 -9.92 6.43 13.79
CA ARG A 629 -10.30 7.05 12.52
C ARG A 629 -11.56 6.44 11.89
N GLY A 630 -12.02 5.29 12.40
CA GLY A 630 -13.23 4.64 11.93
C GLY A 630 -13.02 3.70 10.72
N VAL A 631 -14.14 3.19 10.21
CA VAL A 631 -14.17 2.12 9.21
C VAL A 631 -13.66 2.59 7.84
N GLU A 632 -14.04 3.80 7.40
CA GLU A 632 -13.66 4.32 6.07
C GLU A 632 -12.13 4.46 5.94
N ASP A 633 -11.49 5.07 6.94
CA ASP A 633 -10.04 5.26 6.96
C ASP A 633 -9.27 3.94 7.13
N LEU A 634 -9.78 3.02 7.96
CA LEU A 634 -9.21 1.68 8.06
C LEU A 634 -9.24 0.97 6.70
N ALA A 635 -10.39 0.99 6.03
CA ALA A 635 -10.54 0.28 4.77
C ALA A 635 -9.68 0.90 3.68
N ALA A 636 -9.61 2.24 3.61
CA ALA A 636 -8.70 2.93 2.72
C ALA A 636 -7.23 2.57 3.00
N TYR A 637 -6.84 2.48 4.28
CA TYR A 637 -5.50 2.05 4.67
C TYR A 637 -5.20 0.61 4.21
N LEU A 638 -6.07 -0.35 4.53
CA LEU A 638 -5.88 -1.76 4.14
C LEU A 638 -5.82 -1.94 2.62
N VAL A 639 -6.74 -1.30 1.89
CA VAL A 639 -6.75 -1.34 0.42
C VAL A 639 -5.44 -0.77 -0.14
N ASN A 640 -4.99 0.39 0.33
CA ASN A 640 -3.78 1.01 -0.19
C ASN A 640 -2.51 0.21 0.16
N GLU A 641 -2.35 -0.24 1.40
CA GLU A 641 -1.18 -1.03 1.84
C GLU A 641 -1.08 -2.35 1.08
N ILE A 642 -2.19 -3.08 0.91
CA ILE A 642 -2.20 -4.34 0.17
C ILE A 642 -1.91 -4.06 -1.30
N GLN A 643 -2.56 -3.06 -1.90
CA GLN A 643 -2.33 -2.67 -3.29
C GLN A 643 -0.88 -2.28 -3.56
N GLU A 644 -0.23 -1.57 -2.64
CA GLU A 644 1.16 -1.16 -2.81
C GLU A 644 2.08 -2.37 -3.02
N VAL A 645 1.88 -3.45 -2.27
CA VAL A 645 2.66 -4.69 -2.44
C VAL A 645 2.47 -5.29 -3.84
N TYR A 646 1.23 -5.34 -4.35
CA TYR A 646 0.96 -5.86 -5.69
C TYR A 646 1.49 -4.93 -6.79
N ARG A 647 1.32 -3.62 -6.64
CA ARG A 647 1.74 -2.61 -7.62
C ARG A 647 3.26 -2.51 -7.71
N LEU A 648 3.99 -2.62 -6.59
CA LEU A 648 5.45 -2.70 -6.58
C LEU A 648 5.98 -3.87 -7.43
N GLN A 649 5.19 -4.93 -7.61
CA GLN A 649 5.51 -6.08 -8.46
C GLN A 649 4.92 -6.00 -9.88
N GLY A 650 4.34 -4.85 -10.23
CA GLY A 650 3.70 -4.61 -11.52
C GLY A 650 2.43 -5.43 -11.75
N VAL A 651 1.76 -5.85 -10.67
CA VAL A 651 0.46 -6.52 -10.73
C VAL A 651 -0.63 -5.49 -10.42
N ALA A 652 -1.52 -5.27 -11.36
CA ALA A 652 -2.68 -4.39 -11.17
C ALA A 652 -3.88 -5.22 -10.71
N ILE A 653 -4.38 -4.94 -9.52
CA ILE A 653 -5.64 -5.47 -8.98
C ILE A 653 -6.61 -4.30 -8.84
N ASN A 654 -7.91 -4.51 -9.04
CA ASN A 654 -8.91 -3.47 -8.76
C ASN A 654 -9.24 -3.44 -7.25
N ASP A 655 -9.37 -2.23 -6.69
CA ASP A 655 -9.65 -2.01 -5.27
C ASP A 655 -10.89 -2.81 -4.78
N LYS A 656 -11.87 -3.09 -5.66
CA LYS A 656 -13.12 -3.80 -5.30
C LYS A 656 -12.89 -5.17 -4.71
N HIS A 657 -11.86 -5.87 -5.18
CA HIS A 657 -11.58 -7.22 -4.69
C HIS A 657 -11.06 -7.17 -3.25
N ILE A 658 -10.24 -6.19 -2.91
CA ILE A 658 -9.74 -6.04 -1.54
C ILE A 658 -10.86 -5.50 -0.64
N GLU A 659 -11.67 -4.56 -1.13
CA GLU A 659 -12.87 -4.08 -0.42
C GLU A 659 -13.82 -5.22 -0.03
N VAL A 660 -14.04 -6.19 -0.92
CA VAL A 660 -14.84 -7.39 -0.63
C VAL A 660 -14.26 -8.15 0.57
N ILE A 661 -12.94 -8.40 0.60
CA ILE A 661 -12.32 -9.11 1.73
C ILE A 661 -12.40 -8.30 3.01
N VAL A 662 -12.11 -7.00 2.94
CA VAL A 662 -12.14 -6.11 4.12
C VAL A 662 -13.56 -6.00 4.69
N ARG A 663 -14.61 -6.02 3.86
CA ARG A 663 -16.00 -6.14 4.32
C ARG A 663 -16.18 -7.38 5.20
N GLN A 664 -15.66 -8.53 4.77
CA GLN A 664 -15.79 -9.77 5.53
C GLN A 664 -15.01 -9.76 6.85
N MET A 665 -13.91 -9.00 6.92
CA MET A 665 -13.15 -8.80 8.16
C MET A 665 -13.90 -7.93 9.19
N LEU A 666 -14.90 -7.15 8.77
CA LEU A 666 -15.68 -6.21 9.58
C LEU A 666 -17.13 -6.68 9.82
N GLN A 667 -17.38 -7.99 9.71
CA GLN A 667 -18.73 -8.56 9.87
C GLN A 667 -19.25 -8.55 11.32
N LYS A 668 -18.36 -8.44 12.32
CA LYS A 668 -18.72 -8.52 13.74
C LYS A 668 -18.72 -7.15 14.40
N VAL A 669 -19.63 -6.99 15.36
CA VAL A 669 -19.72 -5.86 16.27
C VAL A 669 -19.64 -6.37 17.70
N GLU A 670 -19.03 -5.60 18.59
CA GLU A 670 -18.95 -5.89 20.02
C GLU A 670 -19.87 -4.94 20.78
N ILE A 671 -20.71 -5.50 21.66
CA ILE A 671 -21.76 -4.75 22.35
C ILE A 671 -21.18 -3.93 23.51
N ASP A 672 -21.37 -2.62 23.46
CA ASP A 672 -20.97 -1.67 24.51
C ASP A 672 -22.05 -1.50 25.58
N ASP A 673 -23.30 -1.34 25.15
CA ASP A 673 -24.49 -1.21 26.01
C ASP A 673 -25.61 -2.08 25.41
N SER A 674 -26.12 -3.02 26.20
CA SER A 674 -27.21 -3.91 25.77
C SER A 674 -28.55 -3.18 25.65
N GLY A 675 -28.68 -1.98 26.23
CA GLY A 675 -29.96 -1.27 26.28
C GLY A 675 -31.05 -2.13 26.92
N GLU A 676 -32.19 -2.25 26.25
CA GLU A 676 -33.30 -3.12 26.64
C GLU A 676 -33.47 -4.33 25.69
N THR A 677 -32.38 -4.72 25.03
CA THR A 677 -32.32 -5.91 24.16
C THR A 677 -31.80 -7.13 24.92
N ASP A 678 -31.93 -8.32 24.33
CA ASP A 678 -31.42 -9.58 24.90
C ASP A 678 -29.90 -9.77 24.71
N LEU A 679 -29.20 -8.76 24.17
CA LEU A 679 -27.76 -8.82 23.90
C LEU A 679 -26.93 -8.68 25.18
N ILE A 680 -25.76 -9.31 25.20
CA ILE A 680 -24.84 -9.27 26.34
C ILE A 680 -23.71 -8.29 26.07
N GLN A 681 -23.40 -7.45 27.05
CA GLN A 681 -22.25 -6.54 26.98
C GLN A 681 -20.93 -7.30 26.82
N GLY A 682 -20.11 -6.89 25.84
CA GLY A 682 -18.84 -7.55 25.48
C GLY A 682 -19.00 -8.79 24.59
N GLU A 683 -20.22 -9.18 24.23
CA GLU A 683 -20.46 -10.24 23.26
C GLU A 683 -20.18 -9.75 21.83
N GLN A 684 -19.64 -10.64 20.99
CA GLN A 684 -19.42 -10.37 19.57
C GLN A 684 -20.49 -11.05 18.73
N VAL A 685 -21.32 -10.24 18.09
CA VAL A 685 -22.44 -10.69 17.24
C VAL A 685 -22.23 -10.28 15.80
N ASP A 686 -22.90 -10.95 14.86
CA ASP A 686 -22.92 -10.51 13.47
C ASP A 686 -23.61 -9.16 13.34
N LYS A 687 -23.01 -8.24 12.58
CA LYS A 687 -23.57 -6.91 12.34
C LYS A 687 -25.01 -6.97 11.84
N VAL A 688 -25.30 -7.90 10.93
CA VAL A 688 -26.65 -8.09 10.37
C VAL A 688 -27.64 -8.50 11.46
N GLU A 689 -27.24 -9.38 12.38
CA GLU A 689 -28.08 -9.82 13.49
C GLU A 689 -28.30 -8.68 14.51
N PHE A 690 -27.25 -7.93 14.81
CA PHE A 690 -27.33 -6.73 15.65
C PHE A 690 -28.30 -5.69 15.06
N ASP A 691 -28.19 -5.41 13.75
CA ASP A 691 -29.05 -4.46 13.05
C ASP A 691 -30.52 -4.94 13.07
N GLU A 692 -30.78 -6.24 12.90
CA GLU A 692 -32.13 -6.83 12.98
C GLU A 692 -32.73 -6.78 14.40
N ILE A 693 -31.94 -7.07 15.43
CA ILE A 693 -32.38 -7.01 16.84
C ILE A 693 -32.71 -5.57 17.23
N ASN A 694 -31.86 -4.62 16.81
CA ASN A 694 -32.08 -3.20 17.08
C ASN A 694 -33.28 -2.64 16.33
N ALA A 695 -33.53 -3.07 15.08
CA ALA A 695 -34.72 -2.70 14.34
C ALA A 695 -35.99 -3.14 15.09
N LYS A 696 -36.03 -4.38 15.58
CA LYS A 696 -37.15 -4.89 16.39
C LYS A 696 -37.31 -4.14 17.71
N ALA A 697 -36.23 -3.90 18.44
CA ALA A 697 -36.27 -3.15 19.68
C ALA A 697 -36.81 -1.73 19.46
N HIS A 698 -36.43 -1.10 18.34
CA HIS A 698 -36.91 0.22 17.98
C HIS A 698 -38.39 0.23 17.61
N GLU A 699 -38.88 -0.77 16.87
CA GLU A 699 -40.31 -0.96 16.57
C GLU A 699 -41.15 -1.19 17.84
N GLU A 700 -40.58 -1.87 18.83
CA GLU A 700 -41.20 -2.08 20.15
C GLU A 700 -41.09 -0.87 21.09
N GLY A 701 -40.44 0.22 20.67
CA GLY A 701 -40.22 1.43 21.47
C GLY A 701 -39.22 1.27 22.62
N LYS A 702 -38.42 0.19 22.62
CA LYS A 702 -37.38 -0.10 23.60
C LYS A 702 -36.09 0.66 23.29
N LYS A 703 -35.20 0.78 24.27
CA LYS A 703 -33.86 1.36 24.07
C LYS A 703 -32.99 0.39 23.25
N PRO A 704 -32.50 0.76 22.05
CA PRO A 704 -31.64 -0.10 21.24
C PRO A 704 -30.25 -0.27 21.88
N ALA A 705 -29.58 -1.38 21.55
CA ALA A 705 -28.22 -1.64 21.96
C ALA A 705 -27.21 -0.79 21.19
N GLN A 706 -26.10 -0.45 21.84
CA GLN A 706 -24.95 0.21 21.24
C GLN A 706 -23.79 -0.77 21.09
N ALA A 707 -23.10 -0.70 19.95
CA ALA A 707 -21.97 -1.57 19.64
C ALA A 707 -20.96 -0.82 18.78
N HIS A 708 -19.70 -1.27 18.84
CA HIS A 708 -18.64 -0.79 17.96
C HIS A 708 -18.14 -1.92 17.04
N PRO A 709 -17.70 -1.60 15.81
CA PRO A 709 -17.19 -2.60 14.89
C PRO A 709 -15.87 -3.20 15.39
N VAL A 710 -15.70 -4.50 15.19
CA VAL A 710 -14.46 -5.22 15.52
C VAL A 710 -13.82 -5.75 14.24
N LEU A 711 -12.51 -5.52 14.10
CA LEU A 711 -11.74 -6.07 13.00
C LEU A 711 -11.27 -7.48 13.35
N LEU A 712 -11.68 -8.48 12.59
CA LEU A 712 -11.19 -9.86 12.72
C LEU A 712 -10.26 -10.21 11.57
N GLY A 713 -9.20 -10.95 11.88
CA GLY A 713 -8.36 -11.57 10.85
C GLY A 713 -9.13 -12.66 10.10
N ILE A 714 -8.82 -12.87 8.82
CA ILE A 714 -9.54 -13.81 7.95
C ILE A 714 -9.68 -15.23 8.55
N THR A 715 -8.69 -15.72 9.29
CA THR A 715 -8.76 -17.06 9.93
C THR A 715 -9.80 -17.08 11.06
N LYS A 716 -9.89 -16.01 11.86
CA LYS A 716 -10.88 -15.93 12.94
C LYS A 716 -12.28 -15.69 12.38
N ALA A 717 -12.40 -14.80 11.39
CA ALA A 717 -13.65 -14.52 10.70
C ALA A 717 -14.24 -15.80 10.07
N SER A 718 -13.42 -16.62 9.39
CA SER A 718 -13.88 -17.87 8.77
C SER A 718 -14.29 -18.98 9.76
N LEU A 719 -13.83 -18.91 11.01
CA LEU A 719 -14.21 -19.86 12.07
C LEU A 719 -15.49 -19.46 12.80
N GLN A 720 -15.85 -18.17 12.76
CA GLN A 720 -17.02 -17.59 13.43
C GLN A 720 -18.17 -17.30 12.45
N THR A 721 -18.21 -18.03 11.32
CA THR A 721 -19.31 -17.96 10.37
C THR A 721 -20.59 -18.57 10.94
N ARG A 722 -21.73 -18.21 10.37
CA ARG A 722 -23.05 -18.73 10.79
C ARG A 722 -23.17 -20.23 10.57
N SER A 723 -22.65 -20.73 9.45
CA SER A 723 -22.65 -22.16 9.17
C SER A 723 -21.53 -22.88 9.92
N PHE A 724 -21.94 -23.76 10.84
CA PHE A 724 -20.99 -24.67 11.47
C PHE A 724 -20.47 -25.73 10.51
N ILE A 725 -21.22 -26.09 9.46
CA ILE A 725 -20.78 -27.06 8.43
C ILE A 725 -19.61 -26.47 7.63
N SER A 726 -19.72 -25.22 7.19
CA SER A 726 -18.64 -24.52 6.49
C SER A 726 -17.44 -24.28 7.40
N ALA A 727 -17.65 -23.79 8.63
CA ALA A 727 -16.57 -23.60 9.60
C ALA A 727 -15.82 -24.91 9.91
N ALA A 728 -16.54 -26.02 10.10
CA ALA A 728 -15.96 -27.33 10.41
C ALA A 728 -15.09 -27.89 9.28
N SER A 729 -15.38 -27.53 8.02
CA SER A 729 -14.59 -27.91 6.85
C SER A 729 -13.27 -27.16 6.71
N PHE A 730 -13.13 -26.02 7.40
CA PHE A 730 -11.96 -25.17 7.31
C PHE A 730 -10.82 -25.66 8.20
N GLN A 731 -10.93 -25.44 9.52
CA GLN A 731 -9.94 -25.78 10.54
C GLN A 731 -10.62 -26.00 11.89
N GLU A 732 -9.91 -26.62 12.83
CA GLU A 732 -10.38 -26.84 14.20
C GLU A 732 -11.73 -27.57 14.29
N THR A 733 -11.96 -28.52 13.39
CA THR A 733 -13.22 -29.26 13.22
C THR A 733 -13.79 -29.78 14.55
N THR A 734 -12.95 -30.32 15.42
CA THR A 734 -13.39 -30.80 16.74
C THR A 734 -13.98 -29.68 17.59
N ARG A 735 -13.31 -28.52 17.68
CA ARG A 735 -13.79 -27.37 18.46
C ARG A 735 -15.12 -26.86 17.91
N VAL A 736 -15.21 -26.68 16.59
CA VAL A 736 -16.42 -26.16 15.92
C VAL A 736 -17.61 -27.10 16.13
N LEU A 737 -17.43 -28.41 15.95
CA LEU A 737 -18.50 -29.38 16.12
C LEU A 737 -18.92 -29.53 17.59
N THR A 738 -17.99 -29.46 18.53
CA THR A 738 -18.32 -29.47 19.97
C THR A 738 -19.15 -28.25 20.34
N GLU A 739 -18.77 -27.05 19.90
CA GLU A 739 -19.52 -25.82 20.17
C GLU A 739 -20.91 -25.86 19.52
N ALA A 740 -21.01 -26.33 18.27
CA ALA A 740 -22.29 -26.48 17.58
C ALA A 740 -23.20 -27.49 18.29
N ALA A 741 -22.65 -28.60 18.79
CA ALA A 741 -23.40 -29.61 19.53
C ALA A 741 -23.87 -29.11 20.91
N VAL A 742 -23.03 -28.38 21.64
CA VAL A 742 -23.38 -27.80 22.95
C VAL A 742 -24.49 -26.76 22.80
N ASN A 743 -24.43 -25.93 21.77
CA ASN A 743 -25.41 -24.88 21.50
C ASN A 743 -26.66 -25.38 20.73
N GLY A 744 -26.67 -26.64 20.28
CA GLY A 744 -27.76 -27.18 19.44
C GLY A 744 -27.96 -26.41 18.13
N LYS A 745 -26.87 -25.92 17.51
CA LYS A 745 -26.95 -25.09 16.29
C LYS A 745 -27.58 -25.86 15.13
N ALA A 746 -28.50 -25.21 14.42
CA ALA A 746 -29.07 -25.68 13.16
C ALA A 746 -28.52 -24.84 12.00
N ASP A 747 -28.22 -25.48 10.87
CA ASP A 747 -27.66 -24.82 9.68
C ASP A 747 -28.76 -24.58 8.65
N THR A 748 -28.84 -23.35 8.13
CA THR A 748 -29.83 -22.93 7.13
C THR A 748 -29.43 -23.26 5.69
N LEU A 749 -28.17 -23.63 5.44
CA LEU A 749 -27.63 -23.91 4.10
C LEU A 749 -27.72 -22.72 3.14
N ASP A 750 -27.51 -21.49 3.61
CA ASP A 750 -27.54 -20.28 2.78
C ASP A 750 -26.23 -20.00 2.04
N GLY A 751 -25.13 -20.68 2.43
CA GLY A 751 -23.81 -20.48 1.84
C GLY A 751 -23.49 -21.45 0.69
N LEU A 752 -22.33 -21.25 0.05
CA LEU A 752 -21.89 -22.12 -1.04
C LEU A 752 -21.42 -23.49 -0.55
N LYS A 753 -20.64 -23.51 0.53
CA LYS A 753 -19.84 -24.69 0.90
C LYS A 753 -20.67 -25.79 1.53
N GLU A 754 -21.67 -25.40 2.31
CA GLU A 754 -22.63 -26.31 2.93
C GLU A 754 -23.43 -27.03 1.85
N ASN A 755 -23.89 -26.30 0.83
CA ASN A 755 -24.60 -26.90 -0.29
C ASN A 755 -23.72 -27.84 -1.11
N VAL A 756 -22.43 -27.50 -1.32
CA VAL A 756 -21.47 -28.42 -1.96
C VAL A 756 -21.28 -29.69 -1.14
N ILE A 757 -21.11 -29.58 0.19
CA ILE A 757 -20.90 -30.73 1.08
C ILE A 757 -22.12 -31.66 1.11
N VAL A 758 -23.33 -31.10 1.12
CA VAL A 758 -24.59 -31.86 1.16
C VAL A 758 -25.03 -32.34 -0.23
N GLY A 759 -24.39 -31.87 -1.31
CA GLY A 759 -24.70 -32.25 -2.68
C GLY A 759 -25.94 -31.54 -3.27
N ARG A 760 -26.24 -30.33 -2.79
CA ARG A 760 -27.30 -29.45 -3.32
C ARG A 760 -26.74 -28.43 -4.33
N LEU A 761 -27.64 -27.78 -5.06
CA LEU A 761 -27.28 -26.64 -5.90
C LEU A 761 -26.77 -25.50 -5.01
N ILE A 762 -25.64 -24.90 -5.39
CA ILE A 762 -25.10 -23.73 -4.71
C ILE A 762 -26.03 -22.52 -4.88
N PRO A 763 -26.16 -21.63 -3.90
CA PRO A 763 -27.03 -20.45 -3.95
C PRO A 763 -26.40 -19.29 -4.76
N ALA A 764 -25.70 -19.63 -5.85
CA ALA A 764 -25.06 -18.68 -6.75
C ALA A 764 -25.30 -19.07 -8.21
N GLY A 765 -25.21 -18.10 -9.13
CA GLY A 765 -25.41 -18.28 -10.56
C GLY A 765 -26.74 -18.96 -10.87
N THR A 766 -26.70 -20.09 -11.58
CA THR A 766 -27.90 -20.85 -11.95
C THR A 766 -28.65 -21.42 -10.75
N GLY A 767 -27.97 -21.72 -9.66
CA GLY A 767 -28.61 -22.26 -8.47
C GLY A 767 -29.42 -21.21 -7.71
N ALA A 768 -28.97 -19.96 -7.68
CA ALA A 768 -29.76 -18.84 -7.16
C ALA A 768 -31.07 -18.67 -7.94
N VAL A 769 -30.98 -18.62 -9.28
CA VAL A 769 -32.16 -18.52 -10.15
C VAL A 769 -33.12 -19.69 -9.97
N MET A 770 -32.62 -20.91 -9.82
CA MET A 770 -33.46 -22.09 -9.60
C MET A 770 -34.15 -22.06 -8.23
N ASN A 771 -33.49 -21.52 -7.21
CA ASN A 771 -34.08 -21.35 -5.88
C ASN A 771 -35.19 -20.30 -5.89
N ASP A 772 -34.96 -19.15 -6.54
CA ASP A 772 -35.98 -18.11 -6.72
C ASP A 772 -37.21 -18.66 -7.46
N LEU A 773 -36.98 -19.40 -8.55
CA LEU A 773 -38.06 -20.03 -9.31
C LEU A 773 -38.84 -21.05 -8.47
N ARG A 774 -38.16 -21.81 -7.61
CA ARG A 774 -38.82 -22.75 -6.67
C ARG A 774 -39.63 -22.01 -5.61
N GLU A 775 -39.11 -20.91 -5.09
CA GLU A 775 -39.83 -20.10 -4.09
C GLU A 775 -41.09 -19.48 -4.70
N VAL A 776 -40.99 -18.93 -5.92
CA VAL A 776 -42.14 -18.39 -6.65
C VAL A 776 -43.16 -19.49 -6.98
N ALA A 777 -42.70 -20.67 -7.39
CA ALA A 777 -43.58 -21.81 -7.64
C ALA A 777 -44.31 -22.24 -6.34
N GLY A 778 -43.59 -22.37 -5.22
CA GLY A 778 -44.18 -22.72 -3.93
C GLY A 778 -45.20 -21.70 -3.43
N LYS A 779 -44.92 -20.39 -3.57
CA LYS A 779 -45.88 -19.32 -3.25
C LYS A 779 -47.14 -19.41 -4.11
N ARG A 780 -46.99 -19.69 -5.41
CA ARG A 780 -48.13 -19.89 -6.31
C ARG A 780 -48.94 -21.13 -5.95
N ASP A 781 -48.28 -22.23 -5.62
CA ASP A 781 -48.95 -23.46 -5.19
C ASP A 781 -49.74 -23.25 -3.87
N GLN A 782 -49.17 -22.50 -2.91
CA GLN A 782 -49.87 -22.09 -1.69
C GLN A 782 -51.10 -21.22 -1.97
N LEU A 783 -50.97 -20.20 -2.81
CA LEU A 783 -52.11 -19.35 -3.18
C LEU A 783 -53.22 -20.15 -3.86
N ILE A 784 -52.87 -21.11 -4.72
CA ILE A 784 -53.84 -22.01 -5.38
C ILE A 784 -54.54 -22.91 -4.35
N LEU A 785 -53.80 -23.42 -3.34
CA LEU A 785 -54.39 -24.21 -2.26
C LEU A 785 -55.32 -23.36 -1.39
N GLU A 786 -54.94 -22.14 -1.04
CA GLU A 786 -55.79 -21.20 -0.29
C GLU A 786 -57.06 -20.80 -1.06
N GLU A 787 -56.96 -20.61 -2.38
CA GLU A 787 -58.13 -20.36 -3.23
C GLU A 787 -59.06 -21.58 -3.28
N ARG A 788 -58.50 -22.80 -3.39
CA ARG A 788 -59.28 -24.03 -3.35
C ARG A 788 -59.98 -24.26 -2.01
N GLU A 789 -59.30 -23.99 -0.90
CA GLU A 789 -59.90 -24.06 0.43
C GLU A 789 -61.02 -23.03 0.60
N LYS A 790 -60.87 -21.83 0.02
CA LYS A 790 -61.94 -20.81 -0.01
C LYS A 790 -63.12 -21.23 -0.87
N GLU A 791 -62.90 -21.88 -2.01
CA GLU A 791 -63.96 -22.41 -2.88
C GLU A 791 -64.72 -23.59 -2.24
N GLU A 792 -64.02 -24.48 -1.54
CA GLU A 792 -64.64 -25.59 -0.79
C GLU A 792 -65.40 -25.13 0.46
N ALA A 793 -65.04 -23.97 1.03
CA ALA A 793 -65.72 -23.36 2.17
C ALA A 793 -67.01 -22.60 1.81
N VAL A 794 -67.34 -22.43 0.51
CA VAL A 794 -68.63 -21.87 0.11
C VAL A 794 -69.71 -22.96 0.19
N PRO A 795 -70.74 -22.82 1.04
CA PRO A 795 -71.79 -23.83 1.13
C PRO A 795 -72.54 -23.90 -0.20
N LYS A 796 -72.64 -25.10 -0.77
CA LYS A 796 -73.51 -25.38 -1.94
C LYS A 796 -74.94 -25.01 -1.59
N THR A 797 -75.39 -23.85 -2.04
CA THR A 797 -76.81 -23.46 -2.01
C THR A 797 -77.63 -24.55 -2.70
N GLU A 798 -78.59 -25.11 -1.96
CA GLU A 798 -79.53 -26.11 -2.44
C GLU A 798 -80.18 -25.64 -3.75
N THR A 799 -80.02 -26.43 -4.80
CA THR A 799 -80.75 -26.27 -6.05
C THR A 799 -82.25 -26.36 -5.78
N ALA A 800 -82.94 -25.24 -5.91
CA ALA A 800 -84.39 -25.16 -5.89
C ALA A 800 -84.99 -26.09 -6.96
N GLN A 801 -85.78 -27.06 -6.51
CA GLN A 801 -86.61 -27.90 -7.38
C GLN A 801 -87.61 -27.00 -8.14
N LEU A 802 -87.52 -27.00 -9.47
CA LEU A 802 -88.53 -26.41 -10.34
C LEU A 802 -89.86 -27.16 -10.15
N PRO A 803 -91.00 -26.47 -9.98
CA PRO A 803 -92.29 -27.12 -9.86
C PRO A 803 -92.71 -27.64 -11.23
N ALA A 804 -93.22 -28.89 -11.26
CA ALA A 804 -93.82 -29.47 -12.45
C ALA A 804 -95.10 -28.71 -12.83
N ALA A 805 -95.23 -28.34 -14.11
CA ALA A 805 -96.46 -27.83 -14.69
C ALA A 805 -96.71 -28.46 -16.08
N GLU A 806 -97.79 -29.25 -16.11
CA GLU A 806 -98.66 -29.76 -17.19
C GLU A 806 -98.09 -30.36 -18.49
#